data_AF-A0A2A6RI34-F1
#
_entry.id   AF-A0A2A6RI34-F1
#
_cell.length_a   1.000
_cell.length_b   1.000
_cell.length_c   1.000
_cell.angle_alpha   90.00
_cell.angle_beta   90.00
_cell.angle_gamma   90.00
#
_symmetry.space_group_name_H-M   'P 1'
#
loop_
_entity.id
_entity.type
_entity.pdbx_description
1 polymer ?
#
loop_
_entity_poly.entity_id
_entity_poly.type
_entity_poly.pdbx_seq_one_letter_code
_entity_poly.pdbx_strand_id
1 'polypeptide(L)'
;MQPSNSPPPPRPLAVIEDGGLAALVTEPVVVSGRSHDAAILQAVREALRDQIGAELLDPVAPASTRDPEVLRVLRAEIGTQVERGYGPLRELPTDERSLLNLFQDALGWGPAQPYLDDERVQELKIIGDRIMVQEEGNDFTLVPERFPDARQALDRALLLAARLNVPLDRTRPQDTLPLAHGTRMHVTIPPCTPEETGLICIRRGRRYAWGLDDVLSRGACDQAVGDLLRLLVRAGCSFLIAGETGCGKTAMLEAIVNAWPGEPHVITIEDNTLEINVRHAVWTRELVQTALEPEAFGRAAREVLRQTPSVVAPGETRAAEAGAILAVAVSGHAVVTTIHARTAMRAVQRFADCAAMPGAYIYSGRRENALEDACDNFQVVMHLEKIAGRRYIDEILLLDGVTGNDERPRPRAIRLAWVEQQDGVLRWATAATAEGNQLHWKGNERTPEGLVRRLRLLGMQAAVRAAPSSRAVIEESISRAATAVRAGDAAQALAILRRAWRERPDARLVLAAQRAIELDAAQAAALTTVARKLTSTIQAALRARDWAAAQAAHDEAQSDLALLAAYAPPGGWEALAQAIAAGAARERRAEGALSQARLALAQGRARDAVELLAPYQPDELPPELARRTLTTRRDALIALRDAGELGSDALTPVEAALSAFGRMKDEG
;
A
#
# COMPACT_ATOMS: atom_id res chain seq x y z
N MET A 1 -56.68 9.85 -49.16
CA MET A 1 -56.66 9.44 -47.74
C MET A 1 -55.21 9.18 -47.36
N GLN A 2 -54.73 9.87 -46.33
CA GLN A 2 -53.32 10.07 -45.99
C GLN A 2 -52.67 8.88 -45.27
N PRO A 3 -51.34 8.70 -45.39
CA PRO A 3 -50.57 7.71 -44.63
C PRO A 3 -49.93 8.26 -43.34
N SER A 4 -49.64 7.28 -42.49
CA SER A 4 -49.04 7.21 -41.14
C SER A 4 -47.89 8.15 -40.77
N ASN A 5 -47.99 8.68 -39.53
CA ASN A 5 -46.91 9.25 -38.72
C ASN A 5 -46.04 8.14 -38.09
N SER A 6 -44.75 8.13 -38.39
CA SER A 6 -43.71 7.44 -37.61
C SER A 6 -42.73 8.48 -37.06
N PRO A 7 -42.28 8.37 -35.79
CA PRO A 7 -41.31 9.31 -35.22
C PRO A 7 -39.92 9.13 -35.87
N PRO A 8 -39.09 10.18 -35.90
CA PRO A 8 -37.78 10.13 -36.54
C PRO A 8 -36.82 9.19 -35.78
N PRO A 9 -35.82 8.59 -36.48
CA PRO A 9 -34.81 7.76 -35.84
C PRO A 9 -33.98 8.59 -34.84
N PRO A 10 -33.47 7.97 -33.76
CA PRO A 10 -32.57 8.64 -32.83
C PRO A 10 -31.31 9.08 -33.59
N ARG A 11 -30.98 10.37 -33.47
CA ARG A 11 -29.70 10.92 -33.95
C ARG A 11 -28.56 10.14 -33.27
N PRO A 12 -27.51 9.73 -34.00
CA PRO A 12 -26.29 9.30 -33.33
C PRO A 12 -25.81 10.45 -32.45
N LEU A 13 -25.46 10.12 -31.21
CA LEU A 13 -24.84 11.05 -30.27
C LEU A 13 -23.58 11.59 -30.93
N ALA A 14 -23.67 12.83 -31.43
CA ALA A 14 -22.52 13.67 -31.69
C ALA A 14 -21.86 13.89 -30.33
N VAL A 15 -20.75 13.18 -30.10
CA VAL A 15 -19.83 13.57 -29.04
C VAL A 15 -19.16 14.85 -29.51
N ILE A 16 -19.30 15.87 -28.67
CA ILE A 16 -18.85 17.24 -28.82
C ILE A 16 -17.37 17.23 -29.25
N GLU A 17 -17.09 17.91 -30.36
CA GLU A 17 -15.76 18.34 -30.75
C GLU A 17 -15.19 19.26 -29.66
N ASP A 18 -14.11 18.80 -29.04
CA ASP A 18 -12.91 19.62 -28.87
C ASP A 18 -11.71 18.66 -28.98
N GLY A 19 -11.15 18.59 -30.20
CA GLY A 19 -9.79 18.07 -30.46
C GLY A 19 -9.59 16.57 -30.70
N GLY A 20 -10.59 15.79 -31.15
CA GLY A 20 -10.56 14.34 -31.50
C GLY A 20 -9.37 13.84 -32.35
N LEU A 21 -9.11 12.52 -32.44
CA LEU A 21 -8.21 11.90 -33.45
C LEU A 21 -8.49 12.44 -34.87
N ALA A 22 -9.77 12.77 -35.14
CA ALA A 22 -10.20 13.43 -36.35
C ALA A 22 -9.43 14.74 -36.63
N ALA A 23 -9.17 15.58 -35.62
CA ALA A 23 -8.42 16.82 -35.77
C ALA A 23 -6.94 16.60 -36.14
N LEU A 24 -6.35 15.46 -35.73
CA LEU A 24 -5.00 15.04 -36.13
C LEU A 24 -4.98 14.42 -37.53
N VAL A 25 -6.09 13.81 -37.96
CA VAL A 25 -6.22 13.10 -39.25
C VAL A 25 -6.72 14.01 -40.38
N THR A 26 -7.37 15.15 -40.10
CA THR A 26 -8.07 15.96 -41.11
C THR A 26 -7.25 17.04 -41.84
N GLU A 27 -5.97 17.21 -41.55
CA GLU A 27 -5.11 18.06 -42.38
C GLU A 27 -3.94 17.25 -42.92
N PRO A 28 -3.78 17.11 -44.26
CA PRO A 28 -2.51 16.68 -44.82
C PRO A 28 -1.52 17.81 -44.61
N VAL A 29 -0.91 17.88 -43.42
CA VAL A 29 0.31 18.64 -43.25
C VAL A 29 1.36 17.89 -44.06
N VAL A 30 1.65 18.42 -45.24
CA VAL A 30 2.83 18.04 -46.01
C VAL A 30 4.03 18.41 -45.14
N VAL A 31 4.49 17.48 -44.30
CA VAL A 31 5.80 17.56 -43.67
C VAL A 31 6.81 17.33 -44.79
N SER A 32 7.16 18.41 -45.48
CA SER A 32 8.31 18.42 -46.37
C SER A 32 9.52 18.05 -45.51
N GLY A 33 10.06 16.85 -45.73
CA GLY A 33 11.21 16.31 -45.00
C GLY A 33 12.42 17.21 -45.09
N ARG A 34 12.59 18.09 -44.11
CA ARG A 34 13.90 18.64 -43.76
C ARG A 34 14.43 17.77 -42.63
N SER A 35 15.22 16.76 -42.97
CA SER A 35 16.10 16.13 -42.01
C SER A 35 16.97 17.22 -41.39
N HIS A 36 16.85 17.43 -40.08
CA HIS A 36 17.71 18.35 -39.35
C HIS A 36 19.17 17.87 -39.46
N ASP A 37 20.12 18.80 -39.51
CA ASP A 37 21.55 18.48 -39.54
C ASP A 37 21.91 17.56 -38.36
N ALA A 38 22.71 16.53 -38.62
CA ALA A 38 23.17 15.59 -37.60
C ALA A 38 23.89 16.31 -36.44
N ALA A 39 24.61 17.40 -36.72
CA ALA A 39 25.26 18.22 -35.69
C ALA A 39 24.25 18.93 -34.76
N ILE A 40 23.13 19.39 -35.32
CA ILE A 40 22.03 20.00 -34.55
C ILE A 40 21.38 18.96 -33.67
N LEU A 41 21.00 17.80 -34.23
CA LEU A 41 20.36 16.74 -33.47
C LEU A 41 21.26 16.22 -32.35
N GLN A 42 22.57 16.13 -32.59
CA GLN A 42 23.53 15.73 -31.56
C GLN A 42 23.63 16.75 -30.42
N ALA A 43 23.73 18.04 -30.73
CA ALA A 43 23.77 19.08 -29.71
C ALA A 43 22.47 19.16 -28.89
N VAL A 44 21.31 18.95 -29.52
CA VAL A 44 20.02 18.84 -28.81
C VAL A 44 20.02 17.65 -27.85
N ARG A 45 20.52 16.47 -28.28
CA ARG A 45 20.59 15.28 -27.42
C ARG A 45 21.46 15.52 -26.18
N GLU A 46 22.61 16.14 -26.35
CA GLU A 46 23.55 16.46 -25.26
C GLU A 46 22.90 17.43 -24.27
N ALA A 47 22.39 18.57 -24.76
CA ALA A 47 21.77 19.58 -23.93
C ALA A 47 20.61 19.02 -23.08
N LEU A 48 19.74 18.21 -23.68
CA LEU A 48 18.58 17.64 -22.99
C LEU A 48 18.97 16.50 -22.03
N ARG A 49 19.91 15.62 -22.39
CA ARG A 49 20.33 14.52 -21.51
C ARG A 49 21.01 15.02 -20.23
N ASP A 50 21.72 16.13 -20.32
CA ASP A 50 22.46 16.69 -19.18
C ASP A 50 21.58 17.48 -18.22
N GLN A 51 20.45 18.03 -18.71
CA GLN A 51 19.65 19.00 -17.96
C GLN A 51 18.21 18.55 -17.67
N ILE A 52 17.71 17.51 -18.33
CA ILE A 52 16.35 16.98 -18.12
C ILE A 52 16.41 15.64 -17.39
N GLY A 53 15.51 15.46 -16.43
CA GLY A 53 15.35 14.21 -15.69
C GLY A 53 15.05 13.02 -16.62
N ALA A 54 15.64 11.88 -16.28
CA ALA A 54 15.50 10.62 -17.02
C ALA A 54 14.04 10.21 -17.26
N GLU A 55 13.16 10.54 -16.31
CA GLU A 55 11.72 10.27 -16.30
C GLU A 55 10.94 11.07 -17.34
N LEU A 56 11.41 12.27 -17.70
CA LEU A 56 10.78 13.11 -18.73
C LEU A 56 11.23 12.73 -20.14
N LEU A 57 12.31 11.97 -20.26
CA LEU A 57 12.79 11.41 -21.53
C LEU A 57 12.17 10.04 -21.86
N ASP A 58 11.29 9.51 -20.98
CA ASP A 58 10.52 8.31 -21.27
C ASP A 58 9.55 8.57 -22.45
N PRO A 59 9.36 7.59 -23.37
CA PRO A 59 8.51 7.75 -24.55
C PRO A 59 7.07 8.22 -24.25
N VAL A 60 6.54 7.91 -23.06
CA VAL A 60 5.17 8.19 -22.64
C VAL A 60 5.07 9.12 -21.42
N ALA A 61 6.15 9.85 -21.12
CA ALA A 61 6.12 10.93 -20.16
C ALA A 61 5.01 11.95 -20.51
N PRO A 62 4.22 12.46 -19.54
CA PRO A 62 3.15 13.41 -19.84
C PRO A 62 3.70 14.65 -20.55
N ALA A 63 3.16 14.96 -21.74
CA ALA A 63 3.58 16.13 -22.52
C ALA A 63 3.42 17.44 -21.74
N SER A 64 2.36 17.54 -20.92
CA SER A 64 2.11 18.69 -20.03
C SER A 64 3.24 18.98 -19.03
N THR A 65 4.06 17.98 -18.68
CA THR A 65 5.21 18.15 -17.80
C THR A 65 6.53 18.18 -18.56
N ARG A 66 6.65 17.40 -19.64
CA ARG A 66 7.87 17.27 -20.43
C ARG A 66 8.13 18.51 -21.29
N ASP A 67 7.13 18.96 -22.03
CA ASP A 67 7.30 19.98 -23.06
C ASP A 67 7.77 21.33 -22.48
N PRO A 68 7.24 21.82 -21.35
CA PRO A 68 7.76 23.04 -20.72
C PRO A 68 9.25 22.95 -20.37
N GLU A 69 9.72 21.79 -19.89
CA GLU A 69 11.13 21.59 -19.53
C GLU A 69 12.03 21.47 -20.78
N VAL A 70 11.57 20.77 -21.81
CA VAL A 70 12.25 20.71 -23.11
C VAL A 70 12.44 22.13 -23.68
N LEU A 71 11.36 22.92 -23.69
CA LEU A 71 11.41 24.29 -24.18
C LEU A 71 12.35 25.17 -23.34
N ARG A 72 12.31 25.04 -22.01
CA ARG A 72 13.18 25.78 -21.10
C ARG A 72 14.65 25.49 -21.39
N VAL A 73 15.03 24.20 -21.48
CA VAL A 73 16.42 23.79 -21.71
C VAL A 73 16.91 24.22 -23.09
N LEU A 74 16.13 23.98 -24.15
CA LEU A 74 16.55 24.36 -25.50
C LEU A 74 16.68 25.87 -25.68
N ARG A 75 15.75 26.66 -25.12
CA ARG A 75 15.84 28.14 -25.16
C ARG A 75 17.08 28.64 -24.43
N ALA A 76 17.39 28.07 -23.26
CA ALA A 76 18.59 28.43 -22.50
C ALA A 76 19.89 28.07 -23.24
N GLU A 77 19.94 26.89 -23.84
CA GLU A 77 21.12 26.45 -24.61
C GLU A 77 21.32 27.28 -25.88
N ILE A 78 20.25 27.55 -26.63
CA ILE A 78 20.29 28.44 -27.80
C ILE A 78 20.78 29.83 -27.38
N GLY A 79 20.24 30.40 -26.31
CA GLY A 79 20.68 31.69 -25.77
C GLY A 79 22.17 31.69 -25.42
N THR A 80 22.65 30.63 -24.77
CA THR A 80 24.06 30.46 -24.43
C THR A 80 24.97 30.41 -25.67
N GLN A 81 24.56 29.70 -26.72
CA GLN A 81 25.32 29.62 -27.97
C GLN A 81 25.28 30.94 -28.76
N VAL A 82 24.17 31.68 -28.71
CA VAL A 82 24.07 33.03 -29.28
C VAL A 82 25.03 33.98 -28.56
N GLU A 83 25.07 33.98 -27.24
CA GLU A 83 25.98 34.82 -26.45
C GLU A 83 27.46 34.48 -26.70
N ARG A 84 27.79 33.19 -26.85
CA ARG A 84 29.15 32.72 -27.17
C ARG A 84 29.55 33.00 -28.63
N GLY A 85 28.59 33.21 -29.53
CA GLY A 85 28.81 33.48 -30.97
C GLY A 85 29.12 32.25 -31.83
N TYR A 86 29.17 31.04 -31.26
CA TYR A 86 29.41 29.79 -31.99
C TYR A 86 28.57 28.65 -31.42
N GLY A 87 28.26 27.67 -32.27
CA GLY A 87 27.49 26.47 -31.91
C GLY A 87 26.40 26.14 -32.94
N PRO A 88 26.01 24.85 -33.06
CA PRO A 88 25.07 24.40 -34.07
C PRO A 88 23.63 24.87 -33.84
N LEU A 89 23.26 25.22 -32.60
CA LEU A 89 21.89 25.61 -32.25
C LEU A 89 21.66 27.14 -32.34
N ARG A 90 22.73 27.93 -32.52
CA ARG A 90 22.69 29.41 -32.38
C ARG A 90 21.71 30.11 -33.34
N GLU A 91 21.45 29.54 -34.52
CA GLU A 91 20.60 30.14 -35.57
C GLU A 91 19.18 29.54 -35.58
N LEU A 92 18.87 28.65 -34.63
CA LEU A 92 17.57 27.99 -34.60
C LEU A 92 16.48 28.92 -34.04
N PRO A 93 15.26 28.84 -34.58
CA PRO A 93 14.12 29.55 -34.03
C PRO A 93 13.76 29.02 -32.64
N THR A 94 13.27 29.91 -31.77
CA THR A 94 12.91 29.61 -30.37
C THR A 94 11.41 29.47 -30.13
N ASP A 95 10.62 29.44 -31.21
CA ASP A 95 9.19 29.17 -31.16
C ASP A 95 8.94 27.72 -30.71
N GLU A 96 7.80 27.52 -30.05
CA GLU A 96 7.47 26.25 -29.41
C GLU A 96 7.41 25.08 -30.40
N ARG A 97 6.77 25.28 -31.55
CA ARG A 97 6.58 24.23 -32.55
C ARG A 97 7.92 23.74 -33.10
N SER A 98 8.83 24.64 -33.45
CA SER A 98 10.15 24.28 -33.97
C SER A 98 10.99 23.52 -32.94
N LEU A 99 10.99 23.97 -31.69
CA LEU A 99 11.75 23.33 -30.62
C LEU A 99 11.21 21.95 -30.25
N LEU A 100 9.89 21.78 -30.22
CA LEU A 100 9.29 20.47 -29.97
C LEU A 100 9.55 19.51 -31.13
N ASN A 101 9.47 19.96 -32.39
CA ASN A 101 9.87 19.13 -33.54
C ASN A 101 11.33 18.70 -33.46
N LEU A 102 12.23 19.60 -33.06
CA LEU A 102 13.64 19.26 -32.82
C LEU A 102 13.79 18.20 -31.72
N PHE A 103 13.05 18.31 -30.62
CA PHE A 103 13.03 17.28 -29.58
C PHE A 103 12.54 15.93 -30.13
N GLN A 104 11.43 15.92 -30.88
CA GLN A 104 10.86 14.73 -31.48
C GLN A 104 11.87 14.01 -32.36
N ASP A 105 12.61 14.73 -33.19
CA ASP A 105 13.63 14.17 -34.08
C ASP A 105 14.91 13.76 -33.33
N ALA A 106 15.30 14.48 -32.28
CA ALA A 106 16.58 14.31 -31.60
C ALA A 106 16.55 13.25 -30.49
N LEU A 107 15.54 13.24 -29.64
CA LEU A 107 15.39 12.31 -28.51
C LEU A 107 14.04 11.58 -28.49
N GLY A 108 12.97 12.23 -28.92
CA GLY A 108 11.63 11.66 -29.00
C GLY A 108 11.47 10.62 -30.12
N TRP A 109 10.21 10.34 -30.42
CA TRP A 109 9.80 9.31 -31.38
C TRP A 109 9.42 9.87 -32.75
N GLY A 110 10.06 10.97 -33.15
CA GLY A 110 9.82 11.66 -34.42
C GLY A 110 8.33 11.89 -34.68
N PRO A 111 7.79 11.53 -35.86
CA PRO A 111 6.39 11.74 -36.19
C PRO A 111 5.40 10.92 -35.36
N ALA A 112 5.86 9.91 -34.61
CA ALA A 112 5.00 9.14 -33.70
C ALA A 112 4.79 9.84 -32.36
N GLN A 113 5.61 10.83 -31.99
CA GLN A 113 5.56 11.45 -30.67
C GLN A 113 4.22 12.14 -30.36
N PRO A 114 3.59 12.91 -31.27
CA PRO A 114 2.28 13.52 -30.98
C PRO A 114 1.21 12.50 -30.61
N TYR A 115 1.26 11.30 -31.22
CA TYR A 115 0.35 10.20 -30.91
C TYR A 115 0.67 9.50 -29.59
N LEU A 116 1.95 9.47 -29.19
CA LEU A 116 2.37 9.03 -27.85
C LEU A 116 2.03 10.03 -26.75
N ASP A 117 1.82 11.29 -27.11
CA ASP A 117 1.45 12.35 -26.18
C ASP A 117 -0.08 12.43 -25.99
N ASP A 118 -0.85 12.02 -27.00
CA ASP A 118 -2.31 11.92 -26.92
C ASP A 118 -2.74 10.75 -26.01
N GLU A 119 -3.35 11.07 -24.87
CA GLU A 119 -3.80 10.08 -23.89
C GLU A 119 -4.98 9.22 -24.38
N ARG A 120 -5.67 9.62 -25.45
CA ARG A 120 -6.75 8.83 -26.05
C ARG A 120 -6.23 7.64 -26.85
N VAL A 121 -4.99 7.74 -27.34
CA VAL A 121 -4.30 6.63 -28.02
C VAL A 121 -3.87 5.60 -26.97
N GLN A 122 -4.51 4.43 -27.01
CA GLN A 122 -4.21 3.30 -26.13
C GLN A 122 -3.10 2.41 -26.69
N GLU A 123 -3.08 2.22 -28.01
CA GLU A 123 -2.05 1.42 -28.69
C GLU A 123 -1.48 2.17 -29.89
N LEU A 124 -0.16 2.07 -30.07
CA LEU A 124 0.57 2.62 -31.21
C LEU A 124 1.45 1.53 -31.80
N LYS A 125 1.45 1.38 -33.12
CA LYS A 125 2.32 0.46 -33.85
C LYS A 125 3.16 1.24 -34.85
N ILE A 126 4.45 0.93 -34.88
CA ILE A 126 5.37 1.38 -35.91
C ILE A 126 5.80 0.14 -36.70
N ILE A 127 5.57 0.15 -38.00
CA ILE A 127 5.89 -0.96 -38.91
C ILE A 127 6.79 -0.39 -40.01
N GLY A 128 8.10 -0.50 -39.84
CA GLY A 128 9.06 0.22 -40.68
C GLY A 128 8.88 1.73 -40.55
N ASP A 129 8.47 2.39 -41.63
CA ASP A 129 8.23 3.83 -41.69
C ASP A 129 6.80 4.23 -41.28
N ARG A 130 5.86 3.28 -41.22
CA ARG A 130 4.42 3.54 -41.05
C ARG A 130 4.02 3.54 -39.60
N ILE A 131 3.07 4.41 -39.25
CA ILE A 131 2.50 4.51 -37.91
C ILE A 131 1.02 4.12 -37.97
N MET A 132 0.58 3.31 -37.01
CA MET A 132 -0.84 3.01 -36.79
C MET A 132 -1.18 3.30 -35.32
N VAL A 133 -2.37 3.83 -35.09
CA VAL A 133 -2.86 4.17 -33.75
C VAL A 133 -4.20 3.54 -33.49
N GLN A 134 -4.52 3.31 -32.22
CA GLN A 134 -5.81 2.79 -31.78
C GLN A 134 -6.27 3.55 -30.53
N GLU A 135 -7.47 4.10 -30.61
CA GLU A 135 -8.21 4.62 -29.45
C GLU A 135 -9.02 3.52 -28.77
N GLU A 136 -9.45 3.79 -27.53
CA GLU A 136 -10.28 2.85 -26.78
C GLU A 136 -11.52 2.40 -27.56
N GLY A 137 -11.71 1.08 -27.70
CA GLY A 137 -12.90 0.50 -28.33
C GLY A 137 -12.90 0.53 -29.86
N ASN A 138 -11.99 1.27 -30.50
CA ASN A 138 -11.88 1.40 -31.94
C ASN A 138 -10.89 0.40 -32.55
N ASP A 139 -10.89 0.26 -33.87
CA ASP A 139 -9.88 -0.50 -34.61
C ASP A 139 -8.63 0.35 -34.88
N PHE A 140 -7.53 -0.32 -35.26
CA PHE A 140 -6.31 0.39 -35.65
C PHE A 140 -6.53 1.23 -36.93
N THR A 141 -6.08 2.47 -36.88
CA THR A 141 -6.11 3.41 -38.01
C THR A 141 -4.68 3.73 -38.45
N LEU A 142 -4.43 3.64 -39.76
CA LEU A 142 -3.16 4.09 -40.36
C LEU A 142 -3.17 5.62 -40.45
N VAL A 143 -2.16 6.28 -39.86
CA VAL A 143 -2.04 7.74 -39.91
C VAL A 143 -1.25 8.19 -41.16
N PRO A 144 -1.44 9.42 -41.65
CA PRO A 144 -0.74 9.90 -42.84
C PRO A 144 0.76 10.12 -42.63
N GLU A 145 1.20 10.44 -41.40
CA GLU A 145 2.60 10.67 -41.06
C GLU A 145 3.43 9.40 -41.10
N ARG A 146 4.71 9.57 -41.47
CA ARG A 146 5.67 8.48 -41.62
C ARG A 146 7.04 8.93 -41.14
N PHE A 147 7.81 7.98 -40.63
CA PHE A 147 9.23 8.20 -40.40
C PHE A 147 9.93 8.46 -41.74
N PRO A 148 10.79 9.49 -41.84
CA PRO A 148 11.58 9.73 -43.06
C PRO A 148 12.51 8.56 -43.39
N ASP A 149 12.94 7.84 -42.36
CA ASP A 149 13.77 6.65 -42.44
C ASP A 149 13.26 5.61 -41.43
N ALA A 150 12.91 4.41 -41.92
CA ALA A 150 12.46 3.30 -41.09
C ALA A 150 13.51 2.88 -40.04
N ARG A 151 14.80 3.12 -40.33
CA ARG A 151 15.90 2.83 -39.42
C ARG A 151 15.88 3.71 -38.17
N GLN A 152 15.32 4.92 -38.26
CA GLN A 152 15.21 5.84 -37.13
C GLN A 152 14.40 5.23 -35.99
N ALA A 153 13.23 4.66 -36.27
CA ALA A 153 12.39 4.03 -35.25
C ALA A 153 13.07 2.79 -34.63
N LEU A 154 13.74 1.98 -35.47
CA LEU A 154 14.51 0.83 -35.02
C LEU A 154 15.65 1.24 -34.07
N ASP A 155 16.46 2.22 -34.45
CA ASP A 155 17.58 2.70 -33.65
C ASP A 155 17.11 3.28 -32.30
N ARG A 156 15.95 3.95 -32.28
CA ARG A 156 15.32 4.42 -31.03
C ARG A 156 14.94 3.27 -30.11
N ALA A 157 14.31 2.23 -30.66
CA ALA A 157 13.91 1.06 -29.89
C ALA A 157 15.13 0.29 -29.35
N LEU A 158 16.19 0.12 -30.16
CA LEU A 158 17.45 -0.51 -29.74
C LEU A 158 18.16 0.29 -28.65
N LEU A 159 18.23 1.61 -28.78
CA LEU A 159 18.82 2.48 -27.76
C LEU A 159 18.06 2.38 -26.44
N LEU A 160 16.73 2.37 -26.50
CA LEU A 160 15.89 2.23 -25.31
C LEU A 160 16.04 0.84 -24.66
N ALA A 161 16.10 -0.22 -25.47
CA ALA A 161 16.36 -1.58 -24.98
C ALA A 161 17.69 -1.66 -24.24
N ALA A 162 18.76 -1.11 -24.82
CA ALA A 162 20.07 -1.05 -24.19
C ALA A 162 20.04 -0.28 -22.86
N ARG A 163 19.34 0.86 -22.80
CA ARG A 163 19.18 1.65 -21.56
C ARG A 163 18.41 0.90 -20.48
N LEU A 164 17.44 0.07 -20.86
CA LEU A 164 16.64 -0.74 -19.94
C LEU A 164 17.26 -2.11 -19.63
N ASN A 165 18.49 -2.37 -20.11
CA ASN A 165 19.19 -3.64 -19.99
C ASN A 165 18.38 -4.84 -20.53
N VAL A 166 17.56 -4.62 -21.55
CA VAL A 166 16.83 -5.69 -22.23
C VAL A 166 17.73 -6.25 -23.34
N PRO A 167 18.05 -7.56 -23.34
CA PRO A 167 18.98 -8.18 -24.28
C PRO A 167 18.31 -8.42 -25.64
N LEU A 168 18.05 -7.33 -26.37
CA LEU A 168 17.45 -7.34 -27.69
C LEU A 168 18.54 -7.31 -28.78
N ASP A 169 18.76 -8.45 -29.44
CA ASP A 169 19.78 -8.62 -30.47
C ASP A 169 19.34 -9.67 -31.52
N ARG A 170 20.20 -9.98 -32.50
CA ARG A 170 19.84 -10.94 -33.58
C ARG A 170 19.58 -12.38 -33.08
N THR A 171 20.08 -12.76 -31.91
CA THR A 171 19.82 -14.05 -31.27
C THR A 171 18.54 -14.05 -30.43
N ARG A 172 18.15 -12.86 -29.94
CA ARG A 172 16.88 -12.57 -29.24
C ARG A 172 16.16 -11.42 -29.92
N PRO A 173 15.61 -11.63 -31.13
CA PRO A 173 15.12 -10.53 -31.97
C PRO A 173 13.74 -9.98 -31.55
N GLN A 174 13.16 -10.48 -30.46
CA GLN A 174 11.83 -10.10 -30.00
C GLN A 174 11.83 -10.02 -28.47
N ASP A 175 11.50 -8.85 -27.93
CA ASP A 175 11.36 -8.69 -26.48
C ASP A 175 10.44 -7.50 -26.13
N THR A 176 10.07 -7.38 -24.86
CA THR A 176 9.18 -6.31 -24.36
C THR A 176 9.91 -5.40 -23.38
N LEU A 177 9.97 -4.12 -23.70
CA LEU A 177 10.55 -3.08 -22.86
C LEU A 177 9.50 -2.55 -21.85
N PRO A 178 9.80 -2.57 -20.53
CA PRO A 178 8.96 -1.90 -19.55
C PRO A 178 9.18 -0.40 -19.57
N LEU A 179 8.15 0.35 -19.93
CA LEU A 179 8.15 1.81 -19.88
C LEU A 179 7.42 2.32 -18.65
N ALA A 180 7.50 3.63 -18.41
CA ALA A 180 6.78 4.27 -17.32
C ALA A 180 5.26 4.02 -17.37
N HIS A 181 4.62 4.14 -16.19
CA HIS A 181 3.17 4.04 -16.03
C HIS A 181 2.54 2.72 -16.52
N GLY A 182 3.28 1.61 -16.44
CA GLY A 182 2.80 0.30 -16.86
C GLY A 182 2.65 0.15 -18.37
N THR A 183 3.29 1.03 -19.13
CA THR A 183 3.29 0.96 -20.59
C THR A 183 4.25 -0.13 -21.06
N ARG A 184 3.80 -0.93 -22.03
CA ARG A 184 4.60 -1.98 -22.65
C ARG A 184 5.01 -1.56 -24.04
N MET A 185 6.28 -1.74 -24.39
CA MET A 185 6.75 -1.63 -25.77
C MET A 185 7.33 -2.96 -26.22
N HIS A 186 6.58 -3.72 -27.01
CA HIS A 186 7.08 -4.92 -27.65
C HIS A 186 7.83 -4.55 -28.92
N VAL A 187 9.07 -5.02 -29.05
CA VAL A 187 9.96 -4.71 -30.18
C VAL A 187 10.34 -6.01 -30.86
N THR A 188 10.17 -6.05 -32.19
CA THR A 188 10.68 -7.10 -33.07
C THR A 188 11.67 -6.47 -34.05
N ILE A 189 12.86 -7.07 -34.16
CA ILE A 189 13.98 -6.61 -34.99
C ILE A 189 14.44 -7.71 -35.97
N PRO A 190 15.38 -7.42 -36.89
CA PRO A 190 15.94 -8.45 -37.76
C PRO A 190 16.62 -9.58 -36.97
N PRO A 191 16.51 -10.86 -37.42
CA PRO A 191 16.01 -11.28 -38.73
C PRO A 191 14.49 -11.52 -38.81
N CYS A 192 13.71 -11.21 -37.77
CA CYS A 192 12.25 -11.40 -37.78
C CYS A 192 11.49 -10.33 -38.59
N THR A 193 12.12 -9.17 -38.80
CA THR A 193 11.70 -8.12 -39.73
C THR A 193 12.69 -7.97 -40.89
N PRO A 194 12.32 -7.31 -42.00
CA PRO A 194 13.27 -6.90 -43.03
C PRO A 194 14.45 -6.11 -42.43
N GLU A 195 15.64 -6.28 -43.01
CA GLU A 195 16.83 -5.51 -42.61
C GLU A 195 16.53 -4.00 -42.60
N GLU A 196 17.16 -3.26 -41.68
CA GLU A 196 16.95 -1.83 -41.45
C GLU A 196 15.57 -1.43 -40.88
N THR A 197 14.65 -2.37 -40.62
CA THR A 197 13.31 -2.07 -40.10
C THR A 197 12.99 -2.82 -38.81
N GLY A 198 12.08 -2.26 -38.00
CA GLY A 198 11.52 -2.92 -36.82
C GLY A 198 9.99 -2.89 -36.81
N LEU A 199 9.41 -3.76 -35.99
CA LEU A 199 8.01 -3.69 -35.56
C LEU A 199 8.01 -3.29 -34.08
N ILE A 200 7.42 -2.14 -33.77
CA ILE A 200 7.37 -1.59 -32.42
C ILE A 200 5.90 -1.42 -32.05
N CYS A 201 5.44 -2.15 -31.04
CA CYS A 201 4.07 -2.14 -30.55
C CYS A 201 4.05 -1.57 -29.14
N ILE A 202 3.51 -0.37 -28.98
CA ILE A 202 3.40 0.33 -27.70
C ILE A 202 1.96 0.23 -27.24
N ARG A 203 1.75 -0.30 -26.03
CA ARG A 203 0.45 -0.36 -25.37
C ARG A 203 0.53 0.40 -24.07
N ARG A 204 -0.21 1.50 -23.99
CA ARG A 204 -0.23 2.38 -22.83
C ARG A 204 -0.79 1.65 -21.62
N GLY A 205 -0.09 1.75 -20.50
CA GLY A 205 -0.60 1.30 -19.21
C GLY A 205 -1.69 2.23 -18.72
N ARG A 206 -2.58 1.71 -17.86
CA ARG A 206 -3.60 2.55 -17.24
C ARG A 206 -2.93 3.50 -16.25
N ARG A 207 -3.29 4.79 -16.31
CA ARG A 207 -2.80 5.81 -15.36
C ARG A 207 -3.58 5.83 -14.03
N TYR A 208 -4.82 5.36 -14.03
CA TYR A 208 -5.69 5.38 -12.85
C TYR A 208 -6.16 3.98 -12.49
N ALA A 209 -6.22 3.72 -11.18
CA ALA A 209 -6.70 2.47 -10.60
C ALA A 209 -8.23 2.38 -10.76
N TRP A 210 -8.75 1.34 -11.40
CA TRP A 210 -10.18 1.09 -11.60
C TRP A 210 -10.81 0.44 -10.37
N GLY A 211 -12.05 0.80 -10.06
CA GLY A 211 -12.92 0.10 -9.10
C GLY A 211 -14.11 -0.59 -9.78
N LEU A 212 -14.96 -1.25 -9.01
CA LEU A 212 -16.19 -1.85 -9.57
C LEU A 212 -17.17 -0.81 -10.14
N ASP A 213 -17.18 0.42 -9.62
CA ASP A 213 -18.02 1.50 -10.16
C ASP A 213 -17.59 1.92 -11.57
N ASP A 214 -16.28 1.84 -11.86
CA ASP A 214 -15.72 2.09 -13.20
C ASP A 214 -16.14 1.01 -14.20
N VAL A 215 -16.27 -0.24 -13.74
CA VAL A 215 -16.74 -1.37 -14.55
C VAL A 215 -18.23 -1.21 -14.88
N LEU A 216 -19.03 -0.77 -13.90
CA LEU A 216 -20.46 -0.48 -14.05
C LEU A 216 -20.71 0.69 -15.01
N SER A 217 -19.98 1.80 -14.85
CA SER A 217 -20.16 3.01 -15.68
C SER A 217 -19.85 2.75 -17.16
N ARG A 218 -18.94 1.80 -17.43
CA ARG A 218 -18.57 1.35 -18.79
C ARG A 218 -19.51 0.29 -19.36
N GLY A 219 -20.53 -0.11 -18.59
CA GLY A 219 -21.54 -1.08 -19.02
C GLY A 219 -20.98 -2.49 -19.25
N ALA A 220 -19.91 -2.86 -18.54
CA ALA A 220 -19.37 -4.21 -18.57
C ALA A 220 -20.20 -5.21 -17.73
N CYS A 221 -21.01 -4.70 -16.81
CA CYS A 221 -22.08 -5.41 -16.11
C CYS A 221 -23.15 -4.41 -15.64
N ASP A 222 -24.26 -4.92 -15.10
CA ASP A 222 -25.29 -4.10 -14.45
C ASP A 222 -25.16 -4.09 -12.93
N GLN A 223 -25.98 -3.27 -12.28
CA GLN A 223 -25.95 -3.08 -10.83
C GLN A 223 -26.16 -4.39 -10.05
N ALA A 224 -27.02 -5.30 -10.54
CA ALA A 224 -27.29 -6.56 -9.85
C ALA A 224 -26.04 -7.45 -9.80
N VAL A 225 -25.30 -7.52 -10.90
CA VAL A 225 -23.99 -8.20 -10.93
C VAL A 225 -22.96 -7.45 -10.09
N GLY A 226 -22.94 -6.12 -10.14
CA GLY A 226 -22.06 -5.29 -9.30
C GLY A 226 -22.23 -5.56 -7.81
N ASP A 227 -23.47 -5.68 -7.32
CA ASP A 227 -23.78 -5.96 -5.92
C ASP A 227 -23.35 -7.37 -5.49
N LEU A 228 -23.51 -8.36 -6.37
CA LEU A 228 -22.98 -9.71 -6.16
C LEU A 228 -21.45 -9.69 -6.02
N LEU A 229 -20.75 -9.00 -6.92
CA LEU A 229 -19.28 -8.87 -6.87
C LEU A 229 -18.81 -8.18 -5.59
N ARG A 230 -19.47 -7.08 -5.19
CA ARG A 230 -19.16 -6.39 -3.92
C ARG A 230 -19.33 -7.32 -2.71
N LEU A 231 -20.38 -8.15 -2.68
CA LEU A 231 -20.58 -9.12 -1.60
C LEU A 231 -19.46 -10.18 -1.59
N LEU A 232 -19.12 -10.75 -2.74
CA LEU A 232 -18.09 -11.79 -2.86
C LEU A 232 -16.70 -11.25 -2.47
N VAL A 233 -16.38 -10.02 -2.87
CA VAL A 233 -15.15 -9.33 -2.46
C VAL A 233 -15.13 -9.09 -0.95
N ARG A 234 -16.23 -8.59 -0.37
CA ARG A 234 -16.34 -8.40 1.09
C ARG A 234 -16.21 -9.72 1.86
N ALA A 235 -16.68 -10.83 1.28
CA ALA A 235 -16.52 -12.17 1.85
C ALA A 235 -15.09 -12.72 1.74
N GLY A 236 -14.19 -11.98 1.09
CA GLY A 236 -12.80 -12.36 0.89
C GLY A 236 -12.62 -13.55 -0.05
N CYS A 237 -13.49 -13.69 -1.05
CA CYS A 237 -13.38 -14.77 -2.03
C CYS A 237 -12.12 -14.64 -2.89
N SER A 238 -11.57 -15.79 -3.30
CA SER A 238 -10.59 -15.86 -4.37
C SER A 238 -11.28 -15.91 -5.73
N PHE A 239 -10.70 -15.23 -6.73
CA PHE A 239 -11.25 -15.03 -8.06
C PHE A 239 -10.30 -15.54 -9.14
N LEU A 240 -10.81 -16.36 -10.04
CA LEU A 240 -10.15 -16.74 -11.28
C LEU A 240 -10.82 -16.03 -12.46
N ILE A 241 -10.14 -15.06 -13.05
CA ILE A 241 -10.71 -14.21 -14.12
C ILE A 241 -10.19 -14.68 -15.48
N ALA A 242 -11.11 -15.09 -16.33
CA ALA A 242 -10.84 -15.70 -17.61
C ALA A 242 -11.32 -14.86 -18.78
N GLY A 243 -10.79 -15.16 -19.97
CA GLY A 243 -11.16 -14.53 -21.23
C GLY A 243 -9.98 -14.41 -22.21
N GLU A 244 -10.28 -14.01 -23.44
CA GLU A 244 -9.28 -13.88 -24.50
C GLU A 244 -8.33 -12.67 -24.29
N THR A 245 -7.38 -12.48 -25.20
CA THR A 245 -6.51 -11.30 -25.18
C THR A 245 -7.33 -10.04 -25.43
N GLY A 246 -7.15 -9.01 -24.59
CA GLY A 246 -7.81 -7.71 -24.79
C GLY A 246 -9.27 -7.60 -24.31
N CYS A 247 -9.83 -8.63 -23.69
CA CYS A 247 -11.18 -8.59 -23.08
C CYS A 247 -11.26 -7.82 -21.75
N GLY A 248 -10.11 -7.41 -21.18
CA GLY A 248 -10.08 -6.58 -19.96
C GLY A 248 -9.82 -7.33 -18.65
N LYS A 249 -9.29 -8.56 -18.67
CA LYS A 249 -9.00 -9.36 -17.45
C LYS A 249 -8.24 -8.59 -16.37
N THR A 250 -7.12 -7.97 -16.74
CA THR A 250 -6.30 -7.19 -15.80
C THR A 250 -7.07 -6.01 -15.21
N ALA A 251 -7.98 -5.39 -15.98
CA ALA A 251 -8.83 -4.31 -15.50
C ALA A 251 -9.88 -4.80 -14.49
N MET A 252 -10.46 -5.98 -14.75
CA MET A 252 -11.38 -6.63 -13.81
C MET A 252 -10.67 -7.06 -12.52
N LEU A 253 -9.47 -7.64 -12.63
CA LEU A 253 -8.63 -7.97 -11.48
C LEU A 253 -8.38 -6.73 -10.62
N GLU A 254 -7.97 -5.64 -11.26
CA GLU A 254 -7.74 -4.35 -10.61
C GLU A 254 -9.00 -3.84 -9.89
N ALA A 255 -10.17 -3.89 -10.56
CA ALA A 255 -11.45 -3.49 -9.99
C ALA A 255 -11.86 -4.32 -8.77
N ILE A 256 -11.62 -5.65 -8.81
CA ILE A 256 -11.91 -6.57 -7.71
C ILE A 256 -11.00 -6.30 -6.51
N VAL A 257 -9.70 -6.12 -6.74
CA VAL A 257 -8.71 -5.78 -5.70
C VAL A 257 -9.03 -4.43 -5.05
N ASN A 258 -9.38 -3.43 -5.85
CA ASN A 258 -9.72 -2.09 -5.34
C ASN A 258 -11.09 -2.01 -4.66
N ALA A 259 -11.96 -3.00 -4.87
CA ALA A 259 -13.24 -3.11 -4.15
C ALA A 259 -13.10 -3.77 -2.78
N TRP A 260 -11.90 -4.24 -2.41
CA TRP A 260 -11.66 -4.90 -1.14
C TRP A 260 -11.92 -3.95 0.05
N PRO A 261 -12.61 -4.39 1.11
CA PRO A 261 -13.01 -3.49 2.18
C PRO A 261 -11.86 -3.11 3.11
N GLY A 262 -11.84 -1.85 3.55
CA GLY A 262 -10.85 -1.34 4.51
C GLY A 262 -9.51 -1.05 3.84
N GLU A 263 -8.43 -1.37 4.55
CA GLU A 263 -7.04 -1.12 4.10
C GLU A 263 -6.27 -2.46 4.10
N PRO A 264 -6.55 -3.35 3.14
CA PRO A 264 -5.84 -4.63 3.03
C PRO A 264 -4.39 -4.43 2.61
N HIS A 265 -3.50 -5.28 3.12
CA HIS A 265 -2.19 -5.42 2.49
C HIS A 265 -2.34 -6.19 1.18
N VAL A 266 -2.11 -5.51 0.06
CA VAL A 266 -2.19 -6.07 -1.29
C VAL A 266 -0.78 -6.34 -1.82
N ILE A 267 -0.58 -7.53 -2.40
CA ILE A 267 0.65 -7.87 -3.13
C ILE A 267 0.29 -8.17 -4.58
N THR A 268 0.84 -7.40 -5.52
CA THR A 268 0.75 -7.70 -6.95
C THR A 268 2.02 -8.39 -7.41
N ILE A 269 1.89 -9.46 -8.20
CA ILE A 269 3.02 -10.13 -8.86
C ILE A 269 2.82 -9.98 -10.35
N GLU A 270 3.74 -9.28 -11.02
CA GLU A 270 3.60 -8.95 -12.43
C GLU A 270 4.88 -9.30 -13.17
N ASP A 271 4.73 -9.80 -14.40
CA ASP A 271 5.84 -10.19 -15.23
C ASP A 271 6.16 -9.10 -16.24
N ASN A 272 7.44 -8.76 -16.33
CA ASN A 272 8.04 -7.78 -17.21
C ASN A 272 7.56 -6.33 -17.05
N THR A 273 6.28 -6.07 -16.77
CA THR A 273 5.74 -4.70 -16.65
C THR A 273 4.64 -4.63 -15.60
N LEU A 274 4.67 -3.56 -14.80
CA LEU A 274 3.69 -3.31 -13.74
C LEU A 274 2.44 -2.61 -14.29
N GLU A 275 1.40 -3.37 -14.63
CA GLU A 275 0.13 -2.90 -15.21
C GLU A 275 -1.00 -2.67 -14.19
N ILE A 276 -0.91 -3.29 -13.02
CA ILE A 276 -1.95 -3.24 -11.99
C ILE A 276 -1.73 -1.99 -11.12
N ASN A 277 -2.80 -1.20 -10.94
CA ASN A 277 -2.80 -0.06 -10.03
C ASN A 277 -3.75 -0.29 -8.85
N VAL A 278 -3.23 -0.18 -7.63
CA VAL A 278 -4.00 -0.40 -6.39
C VAL A 278 -4.25 0.94 -5.69
N ARG A 279 -5.50 1.16 -5.24
CA ARG A 279 -5.92 2.37 -4.49
C ARG A 279 -5.58 2.32 -3.00
N HIS A 280 -5.42 1.11 -2.46
CA HIS A 280 -5.02 0.88 -1.07
C HIS A 280 -3.59 1.38 -0.83
N ALA A 281 -3.37 2.09 0.27
CA ALA A 281 -2.08 2.60 0.72
C ALA A 281 -1.09 1.48 1.07
N VAL A 282 -1.56 0.34 1.57
CA VAL A 282 -0.69 -0.80 1.92
C VAL A 282 -0.55 -1.74 0.72
N TRP A 283 0.36 -1.39 -0.20
CA TRP A 283 0.59 -2.11 -1.45
C TRP A 283 2.06 -2.47 -1.67
N THR A 284 2.34 -3.74 -1.93
CA THR A 284 3.65 -4.24 -2.38
C THR A 284 3.57 -4.68 -3.84
N ARG A 285 4.53 -4.22 -4.64
CA ARG A 285 4.65 -4.55 -6.08
C ARG A 285 5.85 -5.45 -6.29
N GLU A 286 5.61 -6.70 -6.67
CA GLU A 286 6.66 -7.62 -7.08
C GLU A 286 6.72 -7.69 -8.61
N LEU A 287 7.80 -7.15 -9.17
CA LEU A 287 8.10 -7.26 -10.60
C LEU A 287 9.07 -8.42 -10.83
N VAL A 288 8.68 -9.37 -11.67
CA VAL A 288 9.54 -10.47 -12.11
C VAL A 288 9.85 -10.36 -13.60
N GLN A 289 10.85 -11.09 -14.07
CA GLN A 289 11.24 -11.14 -15.48
C GLN A 289 11.42 -12.58 -15.92
N THR A 290 10.34 -13.23 -16.32
CA THR A 290 10.37 -14.67 -16.68
C THR A 290 11.18 -14.96 -17.94
N ALA A 291 11.35 -13.97 -18.82
CA ALA A 291 12.21 -14.06 -19.99
C ALA A 291 13.70 -14.24 -19.62
N LEU A 292 14.12 -13.71 -18.47
CA LEU A 292 15.48 -13.88 -17.94
C LEU A 292 15.56 -15.09 -17.00
N GLU A 293 14.54 -15.25 -16.16
CA GLU A 293 14.47 -16.32 -15.17
C GLU A 293 13.08 -16.96 -15.16
N PRO A 294 12.87 -18.08 -15.88
CA PRO A 294 11.56 -18.70 -16.08
C PRO A 294 10.78 -19.02 -14.79
N GLU A 295 11.49 -19.32 -13.69
CA GLU A 295 10.89 -19.70 -12.42
C GLU A 295 10.59 -18.50 -11.49
N ALA A 296 10.95 -17.28 -11.89
CA ALA A 296 10.86 -16.10 -11.03
C ALA A 296 9.44 -15.82 -10.52
N PHE A 297 8.43 -15.98 -11.38
CA PHE A 297 7.03 -15.78 -11.00
C PHE A 297 6.58 -16.80 -9.95
N GLY A 298 6.86 -18.09 -10.19
CA GLY A 298 6.53 -19.15 -9.24
C GLY A 298 7.30 -19.05 -7.93
N ARG A 299 8.53 -18.52 -7.95
CA ARG A 299 9.28 -18.18 -6.73
C ARG A 299 8.64 -17.03 -5.97
N ALA A 300 8.33 -15.91 -6.63
CA ALA A 300 7.67 -14.76 -6.04
C ALA A 300 6.37 -15.18 -5.32
N ALA A 301 5.52 -15.95 -6.01
CA ALA A 301 4.28 -16.47 -5.44
C ALA A 301 4.50 -17.34 -4.18
N ARG A 302 5.61 -18.08 -4.07
CA ARG A 302 5.93 -18.86 -2.87
C ARG A 302 6.39 -17.99 -1.70
N GLU A 303 7.17 -16.94 -1.97
CA GLU A 303 7.66 -16.05 -0.92
C GLU A 303 6.53 -15.23 -0.28
N VAL A 304 5.44 -14.99 -1.01
CA VAL A 304 4.23 -14.37 -0.47
C VAL A 304 3.67 -15.10 0.77
N LEU A 305 3.86 -16.42 0.87
CA LEU A 305 3.44 -17.19 2.06
C LEU A 305 4.11 -16.72 3.36
N ARG A 306 5.27 -16.04 3.27
CA ARG A 306 6.01 -15.47 4.40
C ARG A 306 5.66 -14.02 4.68
N GLN A 307 4.95 -13.36 3.77
CA GLN A 307 4.60 -11.94 3.84
C GLN A 307 3.22 -11.70 4.48
N THR A 308 2.39 -12.74 4.61
CA THR A 308 1.06 -12.70 5.25
C THR A 308 0.14 -11.59 4.75
N PRO A 309 -0.04 -11.41 3.42
CA PRO A 309 -0.88 -10.35 2.91
C PRO A 309 -2.37 -10.60 3.15
N SER A 310 -3.20 -9.59 2.93
CA SER A 310 -4.66 -9.76 2.92
C SER A 310 -5.16 -10.28 1.57
N VAL A 311 -4.55 -9.81 0.47
CA VAL A 311 -4.91 -10.18 -0.91
C VAL A 311 -3.66 -10.31 -1.76
N VAL A 312 -3.60 -11.35 -2.56
CA VAL A 312 -2.54 -11.59 -3.54
C VAL A 312 -3.14 -11.50 -4.93
N ALA A 313 -2.50 -10.71 -5.79
CA ALA A 313 -2.97 -10.41 -7.12
C ALA A 313 -1.89 -10.74 -8.17
N PRO A 314 -1.68 -12.03 -8.49
CA PRO A 314 -0.80 -12.42 -9.59
C PRO A 314 -1.46 -12.03 -10.92
N GLY A 315 -0.79 -11.18 -11.70
CA GLY A 315 -1.39 -10.52 -12.85
C GLY A 315 -1.91 -11.46 -13.93
N GLU A 316 -1.13 -12.47 -14.31
CA GLU A 316 -1.55 -13.48 -15.29
C GLU A 316 -0.89 -14.83 -15.02
N THR A 317 -1.71 -15.86 -14.88
CA THR A 317 -1.28 -17.26 -14.74
C THR A 317 -1.29 -17.94 -16.12
N ARG A 318 -0.13 -18.45 -16.54
CA ARG A 318 0.13 -19.03 -17.87
C ARG A 318 0.67 -20.46 -17.81
N ALA A 319 1.52 -20.78 -16.83
CA ALA A 319 2.27 -22.03 -16.76
C ALA A 319 2.47 -22.52 -15.31
N ALA A 320 3.64 -23.09 -15.00
CA ALA A 320 3.94 -23.79 -13.76
C ALA A 320 3.80 -22.94 -12.48
N GLU A 321 3.84 -21.61 -12.59
CA GLU A 321 3.59 -20.69 -11.48
C GLU A 321 2.20 -20.87 -10.85
N ALA A 322 1.24 -21.42 -11.61
CA ALA A 322 -0.09 -21.76 -11.12
C ALA A 322 -0.05 -22.65 -9.86
N GLY A 323 0.91 -23.57 -9.76
CA GLY A 323 1.04 -24.45 -8.60
C GLY A 323 1.44 -23.71 -7.32
N ALA A 324 2.30 -22.69 -7.45
CA ALA A 324 2.66 -21.81 -6.33
C ALA A 324 1.50 -20.88 -5.94
N ILE A 325 0.80 -20.31 -6.94
CA ILE A 325 -0.39 -19.48 -6.73
C ILE A 325 -1.50 -20.28 -6.03
N LEU A 326 -1.70 -21.53 -6.42
CA LEU A 326 -2.67 -22.41 -5.78
C LEU A 326 -2.30 -22.68 -4.32
N ALA A 327 -1.02 -22.93 -4.02
CA ALA A 327 -0.57 -23.11 -2.64
C ALA A 327 -0.85 -21.87 -1.76
N VAL A 328 -0.77 -20.65 -2.33
CA VAL A 328 -1.20 -19.41 -1.65
C VAL A 328 -2.69 -19.45 -1.33
N ALA A 329 -3.54 -19.82 -2.29
CA ALA A 329 -4.98 -19.92 -2.06
C ALA A 329 -5.33 -20.98 -0.99
N VAL A 330 -4.68 -22.15 -1.04
CA VAL A 330 -4.85 -23.26 -0.08
C VAL A 330 -4.44 -22.86 1.34
N SER A 331 -3.43 -22.00 1.49
CA SER A 331 -3.03 -21.48 2.79
C SER A 331 -4.04 -20.50 3.43
N GLY A 332 -5.14 -20.18 2.72
CA GLY A 332 -6.23 -19.35 3.21
C GLY A 332 -6.16 -17.87 2.79
N HIS A 333 -5.12 -17.48 2.05
CA HIS A 333 -4.99 -16.13 1.49
C HIS A 333 -5.95 -15.94 0.33
N ALA A 334 -6.55 -14.75 0.21
CA ALA A 334 -7.36 -14.43 -0.95
C ALA A 334 -6.47 -14.20 -2.18
N VAL A 335 -6.83 -14.85 -3.29
CA VAL A 335 -6.10 -14.75 -4.56
C VAL A 335 -7.02 -14.24 -5.65
N VAL A 336 -6.60 -13.19 -6.36
CA VAL A 336 -7.29 -12.66 -7.55
C VAL A 336 -6.31 -12.76 -8.71
N THR A 337 -6.52 -13.70 -9.64
CA THR A 337 -5.60 -13.87 -10.78
C THR A 337 -6.35 -13.96 -12.10
N THR A 338 -5.63 -13.79 -13.20
CA THR A 338 -6.17 -13.92 -14.55
C THR A 338 -5.60 -15.13 -15.28
N ILE A 339 -6.38 -15.71 -16.20
CA ILE A 339 -5.96 -16.82 -17.05
C ILE A 339 -6.61 -16.70 -18.43
N HIS A 340 -5.93 -17.16 -19.48
CA HIS A 340 -6.54 -17.24 -20.81
C HIS A 340 -7.40 -18.49 -20.95
N ALA A 341 -8.71 -18.32 -21.16
CA ALA A 341 -9.61 -19.42 -21.48
C ALA A 341 -10.82 -18.90 -22.26
N ARG A 342 -11.51 -19.80 -22.98
CA ARG A 342 -12.69 -19.49 -23.80
C ARG A 342 -14.02 -19.62 -23.07
N THR A 343 -14.03 -20.19 -21.86
CA THR A 343 -15.20 -20.30 -20.98
C THR A 343 -14.74 -20.34 -19.53
N ALA A 344 -15.61 -20.05 -18.57
CA ALA A 344 -15.24 -20.12 -17.15
C ALA A 344 -14.86 -21.55 -16.75
N MET A 345 -15.60 -22.57 -17.18
CA MET A 345 -15.29 -23.97 -16.85
C MET A 345 -13.94 -24.44 -17.43
N ARG A 346 -13.58 -23.99 -18.65
CA ARG A 346 -12.27 -24.28 -19.24
C ARG A 346 -11.13 -23.58 -18.49
N ALA A 347 -11.40 -22.43 -17.87
CA ALA A 347 -10.42 -21.73 -17.04
C ALA A 347 -9.99 -22.59 -15.85
N VAL A 348 -10.94 -23.24 -15.17
CA VAL A 348 -10.66 -24.15 -14.04
C VAL A 348 -9.78 -25.33 -14.49
N GLN A 349 -10.16 -25.99 -15.59
CA GLN A 349 -9.38 -27.10 -16.13
C GLN A 349 -7.96 -26.68 -16.50
N ARG A 350 -7.83 -25.55 -17.23
CA ARG A 350 -6.53 -25.04 -17.65
C ARG A 350 -5.66 -24.63 -16.46
N PHE A 351 -6.25 -24.01 -15.43
CA PHE A 351 -5.51 -23.64 -14.23
C PHE A 351 -4.94 -24.88 -13.53
N ALA A 352 -5.72 -25.96 -13.41
CA ALA A 352 -5.25 -27.23 -12.88
C ALA A 352 -4.15 -27.88 -13.76
N ASP A 353 -4.29 -27.81 -15.09
CA ASP A 353 -3.25 -28.29 -16.02
C ASP A 353 -1.93 -27.53 -15.82
N CYS A 354 -1.99 -26.19 -15.76
CA CYS A 354 -0.86 -25.32 -15.47
C CYS A 354 -0.23 -25.63 -14.10
N ALA A 355 -1.06 -25.81 -13.08
CA ALA A 355 -0.61 -26.13 -11.73
C ALA A 355 0.03 -27.52 -11.60
N ALA A 356 -0.17 -28.40 -12.58
CA ALA A 356 0.43 -29.74 -12.60
C ALA A 356 1.61 -29.89 -13.57
N MET A 357 1.99 -28.83 -14.28
CA MET A 357 3.15 -28.85 -15.18
C MET A 357 4.44 -29.25 -14.43
N PRO A 358 5.44 -29.81 -15.13
CA PRO A 358 6.76 -30.04 -14.54
C PRO A 358 7.31 -28.75 -13.91
N GLY A 359 7.74 -28.83 -12.65
CA GLY A 359 8.25 -27.68 -11.90
C GLY A 359 7.17 -26.82 -11.22
N ALA A 360 5.89 -27.20 -11.30
CA ALA A 360 4.77 -26.48 -10.66
C ALA A 360 4.65 -26.73 -9.15
N TYR A 361 5.76 -26.56 -8.43
CA TYR A 361 5.86 -26.68 -6.98
C TYR A 361 5.32 -28.03 -6.46
N ILE A 362 4.51 -28.03 -5.39
CA ILE A 362 4.00 -29.25 -4.72
C ILE A 362 3.01 -30.06 -5.58
N TYR A 363 2.52 -29.49 -6.69
CA TYR A 363 1.51 -30.09 -7.56
C TYR A 363 2.08 -30.69 -8.85
N SER A 364 3.40 -30.63 -9.06
CA SER A 364 4.06 -31.19 -10.24
C SER A 364 3.63 -32.65 -10.48
N GLY A 365 2.95 -32.91 -11.61
CA GLY A 365 2.42 -34.23 -11.98
C GLY A 365 1.17 -34.69 -11.21
N ARG A 366 0.55 -33.83 -10.39
CA ARG A 366 -0.61 -34.13 -9.54
C ARG A 366 -1.82 -33.29 -9.93
N ARG A 367 -2.29 -33.49 -11.15
CA ARG A 367 -3.35 -32.70 -11.77
C ARG A 367 -4.68 -32.81 -11.04
N GLU A 368 -5.04 -33.99 -10.58
CA GLU A 368 -6.31 -34.26 -9.90
C GLU A 368 -6.35 -33.52 -8.56
N ASN A 369 -5.27 -33.57 -7.77
CA ASN A 369 -5.15 -32.80 -6.53
C ASN A 369 -5.18 -31.29 -6.79
N ALA A 370 -4.50 -30.82 -7.85
CA ALA A 370 -4.54 -29.40 -8.20
C ALA A 370 -5.95 -28.94 -8.61
N LEU A 371 -6.72 -29.81 -9.27
CA LEU A 371 -8.10 -29.51 -9.66
C LEU A 371 -9.03 -29.45 -8.45
N GLU A 372 -8.90 -30.40 -7.52
CA GLU A 372 -9.62 -30.42 -6.25
C GLU A 372 -9.35 -29.15 -5.44
N ASP A 373 -8.07 -28.87 -5.16
CA ASP A 373 -7.68 -27.70 -4.39
C ASP A 373 -8.09 -26.39 -5.08
N ALA A 374 -8.04 -26.32 -6.41
CA ALA A 374 -8.52 -25.15 -7.14
C ALA A 374 -10.04 -24.95 -6.96
N CYS A 375 -10.82 -26.03 -7.03
CA CYS A 375 -12.28 -25.97 -6.84
C CYS A 375 -12.68 -25.57 -5.42
N ASP A 376 -11.88 -25.95 -4.42
CA ASP A 376 -12.16 -25.62 -3.01
C ASP A 376 -11.72 -24.19 -2.65
N ASN A 377 -10.62 -23.71 -3.27
CA ASN A 377 -9.97 -22.47 -2.85
C ASN A 377 -10.21 -21.27 -3.77
N PHE A 378 -10.65 -21.46 -5.02
CA PHE A 378 -11.18 -20.40 -5.88
C PHE A 378 -12.70 -20.39 -5.87
N GLN A 379 -13.32 -19.51 -5.08
CA GLN A 379 -14.78 -19.52 -4.94
C GLN A 379 -15.49 -18.96 -6.17
N VAL A 380 -14.85 -18.06 -6.91
CA VAL A 380 -15.47 -17.35 -8.03
C VAL A 380 -14.65 -17.51 -9.29
N VAL A 381 -15.31 -17.89 -10.39
CA VAL A 381 -14.71 -17.89 -11.73
C VAL A 381 -15.51 -16.93 -12.60
N MET A 382 -14.83 -15.98 -13.23
CA MET A 382 -15.44 -14.99 -14.11
C MET A 382 -14.95 -15.21 -15.53
N HIS A 383 -15.83 -15.15 -16.52
CA HIS A 383 -15.44 -15.12 -17.92
C HIS A 383 -15.79 -13.77 -18.54
N LEU A 384 -14.82 -13.15 -19.21
CA LEU A 384 -14.96 -11.86 -19.89
C LEU A 384 -14.88 -12.04 -21.39
N GLU A 385 -15.74 -11.32 -22.09
CA GLU A 385 -15.77 -11.28 -23.55
C GLU A 385 -15.65 -9.85 -24.10
N LYS A 386 -15.39 -9.76 -25.40
CA LYS A 386 -15.38 -8.51 -26.16
C LYS A 386 -16.17 -8.70 -27.45
N ILE A 387 -17.20 -7.89 -27.65
CA ILE A 387 -17.97 -7.84 -28.90
C ILE A 387 -18.04 -6.40 -29.40
N ALA A 388 -17.72 -6.18 -30.68
CA ALA A 388 -17.78 -4.85 -31.32
C ALA A 388 -17.18 -3.71 -30.47
N GLY A 389 -15.97 -3.91 -29.94
CA GLY A 389 -15.28 -2.94 -29.09
C GLY A 389 -15.69 -2.95 -27.61
N ARG A 390 -16.90 -3.39 -27.28
CA ARG A 390 -17.43 -3.44 -25.91
C ARG A 390 -16.96 -4.68 -25.15
N ARG A 391 -16.40 -4.47 -23.96
CA ARG A 391 -15.96 -5.53 -23.03
C ARG A 391 -17.04 -5.77 -21.98
N TYR A 392 -17.34 -7.02 -21.64
CA TYR A 392 -18.38 -7.36 -20.67
C TYR A 392 -18.11 -8.67 -19.93
N ILE A 393 -18.78 -8.86 -18.79
CA ILE A 393 -18.84 -10.14 -18.08
C ILE A 393 -19.84 -11.04 -18.81
N ASP A 394 -19.37 -12.15 -19.36
CA ASP A 394 -20.20 -13.15 -20.03
C ASP A 394 -20.88 -14.08 -19.01
N GLU A 395 -20.10 -14.64 -18.09
CA GLU A 395 -20.62 -15.50 -17.03
C GLU A 395 -19.80 -15.41 -15.73
N ILE A 396 -20.47 -15.68 -14.61
CA ILE A 396 -19.87 -15.85 -13.29
C ILE A 396 -20.31 -17.21 -12.74
N LEU A 397 -19.34 -18.05 -12.38
CA LEU A 397 -19.55 -19.34 -11.73
C LEU A 397 -19.08 -19.28 -10.27
N LEU A 398 -19.79 -20.00 -9.40
CA LEU A 398 -19.35 -20.33 -8.06
C LEU A 398 -18.90 -21.79 -8.03
N LEU A 399 -17.67 -22.07 -7.59
CA LEU A 399 -17.18 -23.45 -7.44
C LEU A 399 -17.70 -24.07 -6.13
N ASP A 400 -18.07 -25.35 -6.22
CA ASP A 400 -18.64 -26.15 -5.12
C ASP A 400 -17.93 -27.51 -5.05
N GLY A 401 -16.60 -27.48 -5.06
CA GLY A 401 -15.73 -28.66 -5.04
C GLY A 401 -15.78 -29.48 -6.33
N VAL A 402 -15.55 -30.79 -6.20
CA VAL A 402 -15.54 -31.74 -7.32
C VAL A 402 -16.55 -32.88 -7.14
N THR A 403 -16.87 -33.56 -8.23
CA THR A 403 -17.70 -34.77 -8.27
C THR A 403 -16.97 -35.89 -9.01
N GLY A 404 -17.26 -37.15 -8.67
CA GLY A 404 -16.56 -38.33 -9.21
C GLY A 404 -15.66 -38.99 -8.16
N ASN A 405 -15.09 -40.16 -8.49
CA ASN A 405 -14.10 -40.83 -7.64
C ASN A 405 -12.73 -40.13 -7.80
N ASP A 406 -11.83 -40.32 -6.82
CA ASP A 406 -10.47 -39.73 -6.75
C ASP A 406 -9.65 -39.84 -8.06
N GLU A 407 -9.93 -40.82 -8.92
CA GLU A 407 -9.23 -41.01 -10.19
C GLU A 407 -9.65 -40.03 -11.30
N ARG A 408 -10.85 -39.45 -11.26
CA ARG A 408 -11.36 -38.51 -12.29
C ARG A 408 -12.31 -37.44 -11.72
N PRO A 409 -11.81 -36.54 -10.86
CA PRO A 409 -12.61 -35.44 -10.33
C PRO A 409 -13.09 -34.52 -11.46
N ARG A 410 -14.35 -34.07 -11.35
CA ARG A 410 -14.99 -33.10 -12.24
C ARG A 410 -15.46 -31.90 -11.43
N PRO A 411 -15.11 -30.66 -11.82
CA PRO A 411 -15.55 -29.47 -11.11
C PRO A 411 -17.07 -29.40 -11.03
N ARG A 412 -17.58 -29.15 -9.84
CA ARG A 412 -18.96 -28.76 -9.63
C ARG A 412 -19.02 -27.24 -9.56
N ALA A 413 -19.88 -26.64 -10.35
CA ALA A 413 -20.04 -25.20 -10.39
C ALA A 413 -21.51 -24.80 -10.53
N ILE A 414 -21.86 -23.68 -9.90
CA ILE A 414 -23.19 -23.07 -9.99
C ILE A 414 -23.07 -21.78 -10.78
N ARG A 415 -23.92 -21.61 -11.81
CA ARG A 415 -23.95 -20.39 -12.61
C ARG A 415 -24.66 -19.28 -11.83
N LEU A 416 -23.90 -18.30 -11.35
CA LEU A 416 -24.42 -17.22 -10.51
C LEU A 416 -25.01 -16.08 -11.34
N ALA A 417 -24.33 -15.68 -12.41
CA ALA A 417 -24.77 -14.62 -13.31
C ALA A 417 -24.34 -14.91 -14.75
N TRP A 418 -25.12 -14.45 -15.72
CA TRP A 418 -24.80 -14.57 -17.14
C TRP A 418 -25.44 -13.48 -17.97
N VAL A 419 -24.81 -13.20 -19.11
CA VAL A 419 -25.35 -12.25 -20.08
C VAL A 419 -26.50 -12.88 -20.89
N GLU A 420 -27.53 -12.09 -21.13
CA GLU A 420 -28.61 -12.33 -22.06
C GLU A 420 -28.58 -11.20 -23.09
N GLN A 421 -28.47 -11.57 -24.37
CA GLN A 421 -28.46 -10.62 -25.47
C GLN A 421 -29.83 -10.61 -26.14
N GLN A 422 -30.50 -9.46 -26.10
CA GLN A 422 -31.76 -9.23 -26.79
C GLN A 422 -31.70 -7.89 -27.53
N ASP A 423 -31.95 -7.91 -28.85
CA ASP A 423 -31.96 -6.72 -29.72
C ASP A 423 -30.70 -5.84 -29.63
N GLY A 424 -29.53 -6.45 -29.43
CA GLY A 424 -28.25 -5.74 -29.31
C GLY A 424 -28.00 -5.08 -27.94
N VAL A 425 -28.94 -5.21 -26.99
CA VAL A 425 -28.79 -4.77 -25.61
C VAL A 425 -28.33 -5.95 -24.75
N LEU A 426 -27.23 -5.74 -24.01
CA LEU A 426 -26.76 -6.69 -23.01
C LEU A 426 -27.51 -6.48 -21.69
N ARG A 427 -28.07 -7.55 -21.13
CA ARG A 427 -28.64 -7.61 -19.79
C ARG A 427 -28.04 -8.79 -19.04
N TRP A 428 -28.05 -8.77 -17.71
CA TRP A 428 -27.56 -9.89 -16.92
C TRP A 428 -28.69 -10.54 -16.15
N ALA A 429 -28.84 -11.84 -16.35
CA ALA A 429 -29.65 -12.67 -15.48
C ALA A 429 -28.79 -13.19 -14.33
N THR A 430 -29.39 -13.26 -13.13
CA THR A 430 -28.73 -13.74 -11.93
C THR A 430 -29.55 -14.85 -11.27
N ALA A 431 -28.87 -15.91 -10.83
CA ALA A 431 -29.48 -17.01 -10.06
C ALA A 431 -29.72 -16.62 -8.59
N ALA A 432 -29.00 -15.62 -8.09
CA ALA A 432 -29.17 -15.07 -6.75
C ALA A 432 -29.10 -13.53 -6.75
N THR A 433 -29.51 -12.94 -5.64
CA THR A 433 -29.34 -11.52 -5.32
C THR A 433 -28.54 -11.38 -4.02
N ALA A 434 -27.80 -10.29 -3.89
CA ALA A 434 -27.05 -9.97 -2.68
C ALA A 434 -27.89 -9.07 -1.77
N GLU A 435 -28.22 -9.53 -0.57
CA GLU A 435 -28.88 -8.72 0.46
C GLU A 435 -28.03 -8.75 1.74
N GLY A 436 -27.48 -7.60 2.12
CA GLY A 436 -26.58 -7.47 3.27
C GLY A 436 -25.31 -8.32 3.15
N ASN A 437 -25.27 -9.44 3.88
CA ASN A 437 -24.15 -10.39 3.90
C ASN A 437 -24.56 -11.80 3.42
N GLN A 438 -25.68 -11.91 2.72
CA GLN A 438 -26.24 -13.19 2.28
C GLN A 438 -26.59 -13.19 0.79
N LEU A 439 -26.59 -14.39 0.21
CA LEU A 439 -27.09 -14.65 -1.14
C LEU A 439 -28.50 -15.23 -1.05
N HIS A 440 -29.45 -14.57 -1.73
CA HIS A 440 -30.83 -14.99 -1.82
C HIS A 440 -31.08 -15.61 -3.20
N TRP A 441 -31.24 -16.94 -3.24
CA TRP A 441 -31.39 -17.72 -4.47
C TRP A 441 -32.83 -17.66 -5.00
N LYS A 442 -32.98 -17.49 -6.31
CA LYS A 442 -34.29 -17.44 -7.00
C LYS A 442 -34.87 -18.83 -7.32
N GLY A 443 -34.07 -19.89 -7.18
CA GLY A 443 -34.43 -21.28 -7.51
C GLY A 443 -33.93 -22.28 -6.46
N ASN A 444 -33.77 -23.55 -6.86
CA ASN A 444 -33.39 -24.64 -5.95
C ASN A 444 -31.87 -24.74 -5.67
N GLU A 445 -31.08 -23.87 -6.29
CA GLU A 445 -29.64 -23.76 -6.03
C GLU A 445 -29.37 -23.23 -4.63
N ARG A 446 -28.15 -23.48 -4.13
CA ARG A 446 -27.73 -23.05 -2.79
C ARG A 446 -26.32 -22.50 -2.81
N THR A 447 -25.98 -21.73 -1.79
CA THR A 447 -24.64 -21.21 -1.60
C THR A 447 -23.65 -22.37 -1.36
N PRO A 448 -22.55 -22.48 -2.12
CA PRO A 448 -21.51 -23.49 -1.90
C PRO A 448 -20.98 -23.47 -0.46
N GLU A 449 -20.62 -24.63 0.08
CA GLU A 449 -20.24 -24.75 1.50
C GLU A 449 -19.03 -23.87 1.87
N GLY A 450 -18.02 -23.84 0.98
CA GLY A 450 -16.85 -22.98 1.13
C GLY A 450 -17.21 -21.49 1.19
N LEU A 451 -18.24 -21.06 0.46
CA LEU A 451 -18.73 -19.69 0.48
C LEU A 451 -19.63 -19.38 1.70
N VAL A 452 -20.44 -20.34 2.16
CA VAL A 452 -21.26 -20.20 3.38
C VAL A 452 -20.39 -19.82 4.57
N ARG A 453 -19.25 -20.50 4.74
CA ARG A 453 -18.29 -20.21 5.83
C ARG A 453 -17.79 -18.77 5.77
N ARG A 454 -17.41 -18.29 4.59
CA ARG A 454 -16.91 -16.92 4.37
C ARG A 454 -17.97 -15.85 4.65
N LEU A 455 -19.19 -16.02 4.13
CA LEU A 455 -20.30 -15.10 4.38
C LEU A 455 -20.68 -15.04 5.87
N ARG A 456 -20.63 -16.17 6.58
CA ARG A 456 -20.85 -16.19 8.04
C ARG A 456 -19.76 -15.41 8.79
N LEU A 457 -18.49 -15.61 8.45
CA LEU A 457 -17.37 -14.87 9.05
C LEU A 457 -17.49 -13.37 8.80
N LEU A 458 -17.88 -12.95 7.60
CA LEU A 458 -18.16 -11.55 7.28
C LEU A 458 -19.24 -10.97 8.20
N GLY A 459 -20.34 -11.71 8.41
CA GLY A 459 -21.40 -11.32 9.36
C GLY A 459 -20.89 -11.14 10.79
N MET A 460 -20.05 -12.06 11.27
CA MET A 460 -19.45 -11.99 12.60
C MET A 460 -18.45 -10.82 12.73
N GLN A 461 -17.60 -10.60 11.73
CA GLN A 461 -16.65 -9.48 11.72
C GLN A 461 -17.38 -8.13 11.71
N ALA A 462 -18.48 -8.01 10.97
CA ALA A 462 -19.32 -6.81 11.00
C ALA A 462 -19.92 -6.59 12.41
N ALA A 463 -20.37 -7.64 13.09
CA ALA A 463 -20.84 -7.56 14.47
C ALA A 463 -19.73 -7.19 15.47
N VAL A 464 -18.51 -7.70 15.28
CA VAL A 464 -17.33 -7.36 16.10
C VAL A 464 -16.86 -5.93 15.85
N ARG A 465 -16.87 -5.44 14.60
CA ARG A 465 -16.57 -4.03 14.27
C ARG A 465 -17.66 -3.06 14.74
N ALA A 466 -18.90 -3.54 14.87
CA ALA A 466 -20.00 -2.79 15.48
C ALA A 466 -19.91 -2.74 17.02
N ALA A 467 -19.04 -3.53 17.66
CA ALA A 467 -18.62 -3.26 19.03
C ALA A 467 -17.66 -2.05 18.99
N PRO A 468 -17.99 -0.93 19.64
CA PRO A 468 -17.22 0.29 19.47
C PRO A 468 -15.79 0.07 19.96
N SER A 469 -14.81 0.26 19.08
CA SER A 469 -13.40 0.21 19.46
C SER A 469 -13.15 1.23 20.58
N SER A 470 -12.26 0.93 21.53
CA SER A 470 -11.97 1.87 22.63
C SER A 470 -11.54 3.26 22.13
N ARG A 471 -11.01 3.34 20.90
CA ARG A 471 -10.64 4.62 20.26
C ARG A 471 -11.86 5.40 19.79
N ALA A 472 -12.87 4.74 19.22
CA ALA A 472 -14.12 5.36 18.78
C ALA A 472 -14.96 5.85 19.97
N VAL A 473 -15.00 5.10 21.08
CA VAL A 473 -15.71 5.51 22.31
C VAL A 473 -15.12 6.81 22.90
N ILE A 474 -13.79 6.92 22.92
CA ILE A 474 -13.09 8.12 23.40
C ILE A 474 -13.37 9.30 22.48
N GLU A 475 -13.30 9.11 21.17
CA GLU A 475 -13.54 10.16 20.17
C GLU A 475 -14.99 10.67 20.21
N GLU A 476 -15.96 9.76 20.36
CA GLU A 476 -17.36 10.12 20.56
C GLU A 476 -17.57 10.90 21.87
N SER A 477 -16.96 10.44 22.97
CA SER A 477 -17.05 11.12 24.27
C SER A 477 -16.47 12.53 24.22
N ILE A 478 -15.33 12.73 23.53
CA ILE A 478 -14.72 14.04 23.29
C ILE A 478 -15.65 14.92 22.44
N SER A 479 -16.23 14.38 21.37
CA SER A 479 -17.15 15.13 20.48
C SER A 479 -18.42 15.57 21.21
N ARG A 480 -18.99 14.70 22.04
CA ARG A 480 -20.15 15.01 22.90
C ARG A 480 -19.80 16.07 23.94
N ALA A 481 -18.65 15.94 24.60
CA ALA A 481 -18.18 16.96 25.55
C ALA A 481 -17.94 18.31 24.87
N ALA A 482 -17.36 18.34 23.67
CA ALA A 482 -17.16 19.57 22.91
C ALA A 482 -18.50 20.24 22.52
N THR A 483 -19.56 19.46 22.30
CA THR A 483 -20.90 19.99 22.06
C THR A 483 -21.48 20.65 23.31
N ALA A 484 -21.30 20.02 24.49
CA ALA A 484 -21.70 20.62 25.77
C ALA A 484 -20.91 21.91 26.08
N VAL A 485 -19.60 21.94 25.79
CA VAL A 485 -18.77 23.15 25.89
C VAL A 485 -19.31 24.28 25.00
N ARG A 486 -19.67 23.99 23.74
CA ARG A 486 -20.28 25.00 22.84
C ARG A 486 -21.63 25.50 23.34
N ALA A 487 -22.37 24.68 24.08
CA ALA A 487 -23.63 25.06 24.71
C ALA A 487 -23.45 25.81 26.04
N GLY A 488 -22.21 25.99 26.52
CA GLY A 488 -21.92 26.64 27.80
C GLY A 488 -22.14 25.75 29.03
N ASP A 489 -22.38 24.44 28.86
CA ASP A 489 -22.59 23.49 29.96
C ASP A 489 -21.28 22.78 30.34
N ALA A 490 -20.48 23.46 31.15
CA ALA A 490 -19.20 22.96 31.66
C ALA A 490 -19.36 21.69 32.51
N ALA A 491 -20.44 21.62 33.31
CA ALA A 491 -20.69 20.50 34.22
C ALA A 491 -21.00 19.21 33.45
N GLN A 492 -21.83 19.30 32.40
CA GLN A 492 -22.13 18.17 31.54
C GLN A 492 -20.90 17.70 30.75
N ALA A 493 -20.11 18.64 30.22
CA ALA A 493 -18.87 18.32 29.51
C ALA A 493 -17.90 17.55 30.41
N LEU A 494 -17.67 18.01 31.63
CA LEU A 494 -16.80 17.35 32.61
C LEU A 494 -17.34 15.99 33.06
N ALA A 495 -18.66 15.83 33.23
CA ALA A 495 -19.27 14.55 33.60
C ALA A 495 -19.04 13.47 32.52
N ILE A 496 -19.20 13.82 31.24
CA ILE A 496 -18.93 12.93 30.11
C ILE A 496 -17.46 12.50 30.11
N LEU A 497 -16.54 13.45 30.23
CA LEU A 497 -15.10 13.19 30.19
C LEU A 497 -14.60 12.38 31.39
N ARG A 498 -15.11 12.65 32.61
CA ARG A 498 -14.80 11.87 33.82
C ARG A 498 -15.29 10.43 33.73
N ARG A 499 -16.42 10.18 33.08
CA ARG A 499 -16.91 8.82 32.83
C ARG A 499 -15.97 8.10 31.87
N ALA A 500 -15.62 8.73 30.75
CA ALA A 500 -14.67 8.17 29.78
C ALA A 500 -13.30 7.88 30.42
N TRP A 501 -12.81 8.77 31.30
CA TRP A 501 -11.55 8.59 32.02
C TRP A 501 -11.53 7.37 32.94
N ARG A 502 -12.62 7.14 33.69
CA ARG A 502 -12.76 5.96 34.56
C ARG A 502 -12.81 4.66 33.77
N GLU A 503 -13.40 4.68 32.58
CA GLU A 503 -13.44 3.52 31.69
C GLU A 503 -12.06 3.28 31.06
N ARG A 504 -11.37 4.33 30.61
CA ARG A 504 -10.02 4.25 30.03
C ARG A 504 -9.29 5.61 30.08
N PRO A 505 -8.22 5.75 30.90
CA PRO A 505 -7.38 6.94 30.89
C PRO A 505 -6.72 7.20 29.52
N ASP A 506 -6.84 8.43 29.00
CA ASP A 506 -6.27 8.87 27.71
C ASP A 506 -5.92 10.37 27.76
N ALA A 507 -4.74 10.75 27.28
CA ALA A 507 -4.24 12.13 27.32
C ALA A 507 -5.15 13.13 26.59
N ARG A 508 -5.87 12.69 25.55
CA ARG A 508 -6.79 13.55 24.79
C ARG A 508 -8.00 13.98 25.63
N LEU A 509 -8.41 13.18 26.61
CA LEU A 509 -9.48 13.54 27.55
C LEU A 509 -9.04 14.69 28.46
N VAL A 510 -7.75 14.76 28.82
CA VAL A 510 -7.18 15.84 29.64
C VAL A 510 -7.28 17.17 28.91
N LEU A 511 -6.88 17.20 27.63
CA LEU A 511 -6.97 18.39 26.77
C LEU A 511 -8.43 18.83 26.56
N ALA A 512 -9.35 17.89 26.40
CA ALA A 512 -10.78 18.20 26.29
C ALA A 512 -11.35 18.76 27.61
N ALA A 513 -10.91 18.23 28.75
CA ALA A 513 -11.34 18.68 30.07
C ALA A 513 -10.82 20.09 30.40
N GLN A 514 -9.62 20.45 29.95
CA GLN A 514 -9.08 21.81 30.08
C GLN A 514 -10.04 22.87 29.52
N ARG A 515 -10.51 22.66 28.29
CA ARG A 515 -11.48 23.56 27.63
C ARG A 515 -12.81 23.65 28.37
N ALA A 516 -13.24 22.57 29.03
CA ALA A 516 -14.47 22.57 29.81
C ALA A 516 -14.30 23.33 31.13
N ILE A 517 -13.15 23.21 31.78
CA ILE A 517 -12.83 23.92 33.04
C ILE A 517 -12.70 25.42 32.83
N GLU A 518 -12.16 25.86 31.69
CA GLU A 518 -12.02 27.28 31.33
C GLU A 518 -13.35 28.05 31.29
N LEU A 519 -14.48 27.36 31.10
CA LEU A 519 -15.81 27.98 31.12
C LEU A 519 -16.26 28.42 32.52
N ASP A 520 -15.72 27.82 33.60
CA ASP A 520 -16.02 28.17 34.99
C ASP A 520 -14.72 28.55 35.72
N ALA A 521 -14.40 29.84 35.70
CA ALA A 521 -13.18 30.37 36.31
C ALA A 521 -13.08 30.12 37.82
N ALA A 522 -14.21 30.06 38.54
CA ALA A 522 -14.22 29.80 39.99
C ALA A 522 -13.88 28.34 40.28
N GLN A 523 -14.48 27.41 39.52
CA GLN A 523 -14.17 25.99 39.61
C GLN A 523 -12.73 25.69 39.16
N ALA A 524 -12.25 26.35 38.10
CA ALA A 524 -10.87 26.23 37.63
C ALA A 524 -9.87 26.61 38.73
N ALA A 525 -10.05 27.77 39.37
CA ALA A 525 -9.17 28.23 40.43
C ALA A 525 -9.13 27.29 41.64
N ALA A 526 -10.29 26.73 42.03
CA ALA A 526 -10.37 25.74 43.11
C ALA A 526 -9.59 24.46 42.77
N LEU A 527 -9.79 23.91 41.56
CA LEU A 527 -9.10 22.70 41.11
C LEU A 527 -7.58 22.91 40.98
N THR A 528 -7.15 24.04 40.42
CA THR A 528 -5.72 24.39 40.32
C THR A 528 -5.07 24.47 41.71
N THR A 529 -5.77 25.01 42.71
CA THR A 529 -5.25 25.10 44.08
C THR A 529 -4.99 23.71 44.67
N VAL A 530 -5.94 22.78 44.50
CA VAL A 530 -5.79 21.39 44.96
C VAL A 530 -4.66 20.69 44.21
N ALA A 531 -4.62 20.78 42.88
CA ALA A 531 -3.61 20.13 42.05
C ALA A 531 -2.18 20.65 42.35
N ARG A 532 -2.02 21.96 42.63
CA ARG A 532 -0.74 22.54 43.07
C ARG A 532 -0.31 22.03 44.44
N LYS A 533 -1.25 21.89 45.38
CA LYS A 533 -0.96 21.31 46.70
C LYS A 533 -0.48 19.87 46.56
N LEU A 534 -1.18 19.03 45.79
CA LEU A 534 -0.75 17.65 45.50
C LEU A 534 0.63 17.60 44.85
N THR A 535 0.89 18.45 43.85
CA THR A 535 2.20 18.57 43.22
C THR A 535 3.30 18.88 44.25
N SER A 536 3.04 19.83 45.15
CA SER A 536 4.00 20.20 46.20
C SER A 536 4.26 19.05 47.18
N THR A 537 3.22 18.28 47.51
CA THR A 537 3.33 17.07 48.35
C THR A 537 4.16 15.99 47.67
N ILE A 538 3.93 15.72 46.39
CA ILE A 538 4.72 14.76 45.61
C ILE A 538 6.19 15.20 45.57
N GLN A 539 6.48 16.47 45.28
CA GLN A 539 7.84 16.99 45.24
C GLN A 539 8.54 16.98 46.60
N ALA A 540 7.81 17.22 47.70
CA ALA A 540 8.33 17.09 49.05
C ALA A 540 8.67 15.62 49.37
N ALA A 541 7.77 14.69 49.04
CA ALA A 541 7.98 13.26 49.23
C ALA A 541 9.15 12.72 48.40
N LEU A 542 9.29 13.15 47.14
CA LEU A 542 10.44 12.82 46.29
C LEU A 542 11.77 13.32 46.89
N ARG A 543 11.80 14.54 47.45
CA ARG A 543 12.98 15.08 48.15
C ARG A 543 13.30 14.31 49.43
N ALA A 544 12.26 13.88 50.16
CA ALA A 544 12.39 13.05 51.35
C ALA A 544 12.69 11.57 51.03
N ARG A 545 12.63 11.17 49.75
CA ARG A 545 12.77 9.79 49.26
C ARG A 545 11.70 8.85 49.84
N ASP A 546 10.52 9.41 50.13
CA ASP A 546 9.33 8.68 50.52
C ASP A 546 8.51 8.37 49.26
N TRP A 547 8.87 7.28 48.59
CA TRP A 547 8.25 6.91 47.31
C TRP A 547 6.80 6.44 47.47
N ALA A 548 6.45 5.89 48.63
CA ALA A 548 5.10 5.47 48.94
C ALA A 548 4.17 6.67 49.10
N ALA A 549 4.57 7.69 49.86
CA ALA A 549 3.81 8.93 49.97
C ALA A 549 3.74 9.69 48.63
N ALA A 550 4.82 9.68 47.84
CA ALA A 550 4.83 10.28 46.51
C ALA A 550 3.86 9.57 45.56
N GLN A 551 3.83 8.23 45.57
CA GLN A 551 2.89 7.44 44.77
C GLN A 551 1.44 7.68 45.19
N ALA A 552 1.15 7.68 46.51
CA ALA A 552 -0.21 7.92 47.01
C ALA A 552 -0.75 9.29 46.59
N ALA A 553 0.07 10.35 46.70
CA ALA A 553 -0.33 11.69 46.28
C ALA A 553 -0.48 11.81 44.75
N HIS A 554 0.31 11.06 43.98
CA HIS A 554 0.17 10.97 42.53
C HIS A 554 -1.12 10.23 42.12
N ASP A 555 -1.45 9.13 42.78
CA ASP A 555 -2.67 8.35 42.52
C ASP A 555 -3.93 9.17 42.87
N GLU A 556 -3.87 9.95 43.96
CA GLU A 556 -4.92 10.91 44.30
C GLU A 556 -5.14 11.93 43.17
N ALA A 557 -4.08 12.46 42.56
CA ALA A 557 -4.19 13.35 41.41
C ALA A 557 -4.79 12.66 40.17
N GLN A 558 -4.46 11.38 39.93
CA GLN A 558 -5.00 10.63 38.80
C GLN A 558 -6.46 10.19 38.96
N SER A 559 -6.97 10.18 40.19
CA SER A 559 -8.35 9.78 40.49
C SER A 559 -9.41 10.70 39.89
N ASP A 560 -9.06 11.97 39.61
CA ASP A 560 -9.94 12.94 38.96
C ASP A 560 -9.27 13.63 37.78
N LEU A 561 -9.80 13.37 36.58
CA LEU A 561 -9.40 14.03 35.33
C LEU A 561 -9.34 15.55 35.45
N ALA A 562 -10.25 16.16 36.23
CA ALA A 562 -10.33 17.60 36.37
C ALA A 562 -9.10 18.20 37.07
N LEU A 563 -8.49 17.46 38.01
CA LEU A 563 -7.25 17.89 38.70
C LEU A 563 -6.06 17.88 37.73
N LEU A 564 -5.95 16.83 36.91
CA LEU A 564 -4.90 16.71 35.89
C LEU A 564 -5.00 17.81 34.82
N ALA A 565 -6.23 18.15 34.43
CA ALA A 565 -6.50 19.18 33.46
C ALA A 565 -6.23 20.59 34.02
N ALA A 566 -6.61 20.87 35.27
CA ALA A 566 -6.54 22.20 35.88
C ALA A 566 -5.10 22.70 36.15
N TYR A 567 -4.12 21.81 36.23
CA TYR A 567 -2.73 22.19 36.46
C TYR A 567 -1.76 21.13 35.93
N ALA A 568 -0.79 21.56 35.13
CA ALA A 568 0.34 20.74 34.72
C ALA A 568 1.58 21.08 35.58
N PRO A 569 2.16 20.12 36.31
CA PRO A 569 3.37 20.35 37.07
C PRO A 569 4.58 20.57 36.14
N PRO A 570 5.68 21.18 36.62
CA PRO A 570 6.91 21.29 35.85
C PRO A 570 7.40 19.92 35.39
N GLY A 571 7.63 19.75 34.09
CA GLY A 571 7.97 18.46 33.48
C GLY A 571 6.78 17.52 33.22
N GLY A 572 5.59 17.86 33.68
CA GLY A 572 4.36 17.09 33.48
C GLY A 572 4.16 15.95 34.49
N TRP A 573 2.92 15.47 34.56
CA TRP A 573 2.51 14.37 35.46
C TRP A 573 3.29 13.08 35.16
N GLU A 574 3.62 12.83 33.90
CA GLU A 574 4.38 11.65 33.48
C GLU A 574 5.83 11.68 34.00
N ALA A 575 6.49 12.85 34.01
CA ALA A 575 7.84 12.96 34.57
C ALA A 575 7.87 12.68 36.07
N LEU A 576 6.85 13.13 36.82
CA LEU A 576 6.71 12.79 38.23
C LEU A 576 6.50 11.28 38.41
N ALA A 577 5.62 10.65 37.61
CA ALA A 577 5.41 9.21 37.66
C ALA A 577 6.70 8.42 37.39
N GLN A 578 7.48 8.83 36.38
CA GLN A 578 8.76 8.21 36.05
C GLN A 578 9.78 8.37 37.20
N ALA A 579 9.84 9.54 37.82
CA ALA A 579 10.72 9.78 38.97
C ALA A 579 10.35 8.91 40.18
N ILE A 580 9.06 8.80 40.50
CA ILE A 580 8.56 7.93 41.58
C ILE A 580 8.91 6.47 41.30
N ALA A 581 8.61 5.99 40.09
CA ALA A 581 8.86 4.61 39.69
C ALA A 581 10.36 4.26 39.72
N ALA A 582 11.22 5.17 39.24
CA ALA A 582 12.66 5.01 39.26
C ALA A 582 13.23 4.94 40.69
N GLY A 583 12.76 5.83 41.58
CA GLY A 583 13.13 5.83 43.00
C GLY A 583 12.70 4.55 43.71
N ALA A 584 11.43 4.16 43.56
CA ALA A 584 10.89 2.94 44.17
C ALA A 584 11.58 1.66 43.64
N ALA A 585 11.94 1.62 42.35
CA ALA A 585 12.69 0.51 41.79
C ALA A 585 14.13 0.44 42.35
N ARG A 586 14.77 1.60 42.55
CA ARG A 586 16.09 1.68 43.16
C ARG A 586 16.07 1.22 44.62
N GLU A 587 15.07 1.65 45.39
CA GLU A 587 14.86 1.19 46.77
C GLU A 587 14.73 -0.34 46.84
N ARG A 588 13.83 -0.94 46.04
CA ARG A 588 13.66 -2.41 46.02
C ARG A 588 14.95 -3.16 45.68
N ARG A 589 15.74 -2.65 44.72
CA ARG A 589 17.04 -3.25 44.37
C ARG A 589 18.03 -3.14 45.52
N ALA A 590 18.08 -1.99 46.19
CA ALA A 590 18.94 -1.78 47.35
C ALA A 590 18.54 -2.67 48.54
N GLU A 591 17.24 -2.89 48.79
CA GLU A 591 16.77 -3.84 49.81
C GLU A 591 17.15 -5.28 49.49
N GLY A 592 17.05 -5.68 48.22
CA GLY A 592 17.51 -6.99 47.75
C GLY A 592 19.01 -7.18 47.94
N ALA A 593 19.80 -6.19 47.52
CA ALA A 593 21.25 -6.19 47.68
C ALA A 593 21.66 -6.21 49.16
N LEU A 594 20.98 -5.45 50.03
CA LEU A 594 21.19 -5.46 51.47
C LEU A 594 20.93 -6.83 52.09
N SER A 595 19.85 -7.49 51.67
CA SER A 595 19.51 -8.83 52.15
C SER A 595 20.56 -9.87 51.74
N GLN A 596 21.04 -9.79 50.49
CA GLN A 596 22.11 -10.64 49.98
C GLN A 596 23.45 -10.36 50.65
N ALA A 597 23.80 -9.09 50.88
CA ALA A 597 25.03 -8.69 51.56
C ALA A 597 25.06 -9.19 53.01
N ARG A 598 23.94 -9.13 53.73
CA ARG A 598 23.82 -9.70 55.09
C ARG A 598 24.00 -11.22 55.09
N LEU A 599 23.44 -11.92 54.10
CA LEU A 599 23.61 -13.36 53.96
C LEU A 599 25.08 -13.73 53.63
N ALA A 600 25.71 -12.99 52.72
CA ALA A 600 27.11 -13.17 52.38
C ALA A 600 28.02 -12.94 53.61
N LEU A 601 27.76 -11.89 54.38
CA LEU A 601 28.47 -11.60 55.62
C LEU A 601 28.31 -12.71 56.66
N ALA A 602 27.10 -13.24 56.84
CA ALA A 602 26.84 -14.37 57.74
C ALA A 602 27.56 -15.67 57.30
N GLN A 603 27.87 -15.81 56.01
CA GLN A 603 28.63 -16.92 55.44
C GLN A 603 30.15 -16.67 55.42
N GLY A 604 30.64 -15.57 56.02
CA GLY A 604 32.05 -15.20 56.03
C GLY A 604 32.56 -14.58 54.73
N ARG A 605 31.67 -14.30 53.76
CA ARG A 605 32.01 -13.67 52.47
C ARG A 605 31.88 -12.15 52.55
N ALA A 606 32.73 -11.53 53.35
CA ALA A 606 32.66 -10.09 53.64
C ALA A 606 32.95 -9.20 52.41
N ARG A 607 33.82 -9.64 51.49
CA ARG A 607 34.13 -8.92 50.24
C ARG A 607 32.93 -8.81 49.32
N ASP A 608 32.23 -9.92 49.10
CA ASP A 608 30.99 -9.97 48.32
C ASP A 608 29.93 -9.02 48.90
N ALA A 609 29.83 -8.91 50.24
CA ALA A 609 28.92 -7.99 50.90
C ALA A 609 29.25 -6.51 50.62
N VAL A 610 30.54 -6.14 50.56
CA VAL A 610 30.97 -4.78 50.18
C VAL A 610 30.68 -4.50 48.71
N GLU A 611 30.96 -5.46 47.82
CA GLU A 611 30.73 -5.33 46.38
C GLU A 611 29.24 -5.21 46.03
N LEU A 612 28.38 -6.00 46.68
CA LEU A 612 26.92 -5.92 46.50
C LEU A 612 26.34 -4.57 46.91
N LEU A 613 26.93 -3.91 47.92
CA LEU A 613 26.47 -2.62 48.43
C LEU A 613 27.14 -1.41 47.76
N ALA A 614 28.26 -1.61 47.06
CA ALA A 614 29.03 -0.53 46.43
C ALA A 614 28.23 0.37 45.47
N PRO A 615 27.27 -0.13 44.66
CA PRO A 615 26.50 0.70 43.74
C PRO A 615 25.50 1.66 44.39
N TYR A 616 25.19 1.48 45.68
CA TYR A 616 24.10 2.20 46.34
C TYR A 616 24.63 3.28 47.27
N GLN A 617 24.56 4.53 46.81
CA GLN A 617 24.99 5.68 47.60
C GLN A 617 23.96 6.05 48.67
N PRO A 618 24.36 6.37 49.91
CA PRO A 618 23.43 6.64 51.01
C PRO A 618 22.50 7.83 50.79
N ASP A 619 22.93 8.83 50.03
CA ASP A 619 22.16 10.02 49.66
C ASP A 619 21.13 9.76 48.55
N GLU A 620 21.10 8.58 47.96
CA GLU A 620 20.09 8.18 46.99
C GLU A 620 19.01 7.28 47.59
N LEU A 621 19.19 6.83 48.84
CA LEU A 621 18.33 5.88 49.52
C LEU A 621 17.42 6.55 50.56
N PRO A 622 16.27 5.94 50.87
CA PRO A 622 15.48 6.32 52.05
C PRO A 622 16.34 6.27 53.32
N PRO A 623 16.16 7.21 54.26
CA PRO A 623 17.07 7.38 55.41
C PRO A 623 17.32 6.10 56.22
N GLU A 624 16.28 5.30 56.48
CA GLU A 624 16.41 4.06 57.24
C GLU A 624 17.16 2.97 56.44
N LEU A 625 16.92 2.89 55.13
CA LEU A 625 17.63 1.95 54.27
C LEU A 625 19.10 2.35 54.10
N ALA A 626 19.38 3.65 53.94
CA ALA A 626 20.73 4.21 53.89
C ALA A 626 21.54 3.83 55.13
N ARG A 627 20.94 4.00 56.32
CA ARG A 627 21.56 3.64 57.61
C ARG A 627 21.85 2.15 57.70
N ARG A 628 20.90 1.29 57.32
CA ARG A 628 21.07 -0.18 57.33
C ARG A 628 22.14 -0.65 56.36
N THR A 629 22.21 -0.03 55.18
CA THR A 629 23.24 -0.27 54.17
C THR A 629 24.62 0.14 54.68
N LEU A 630 24.75 1.34 55.24
CA LEU A 630 26.02 1.83 55.82
C LEU A 630 26.48 0.96 57.01
N THR A 631 25.57 0.56 57.88
CA THR A 631 25.89 -0.32 59.02
C THR A 631 26.39 -1.68 58.53
N THR A 632 25.70 -2.29 57.58
CA THR A 632 26.10 -3.60 57.03
C THR A 632 27.43 -3.51 56.28
N ARG A 633 27.67 -2.41 55.55
CA ARG A 633 28.95 -2.12 54.89
C ARG A 633 30.09 -1.93 55.90
N ARG A 634 29.85 -1.22 57.00
CA ARG A 634 30.83 -1.09 58.10
C ARG A 634 31.18 -2.46 58.67
N ASP A 635 30.18 -3.28 58.98
CA ASP A 635 30.39 -4.60 59.59
C ASP A 635 31.18 -5.52 58.65
N ALA A 636 30.93 -5.45 57.34
CA ALA A 636 31.73 -6.16 56.34
C ALA A 636 33.17 -5.65 56.24
N LEU A 637 33.39 -4.33 56.29
CA LEU A 637 34.74 -3.75 56.30
C LEU A 637 35.53 -4.10 57.58
N ILE A 638 34.86 -4.16 58.74
CA ILE A 638 35.45 -4.64 60.00
C ILE A 638 35.89 -6.10 59.84
N ALA A 639 35.03 -6.97 59.30
CA ALA A 639 35.37 -8.38 59.07
C ALA A 639 36.59 -8.55 58.13
N LEU A 640 36.68 -7.74 57.07
CA LEU A 640 37.84 -7.75 56.16
C LEU A 640 39.12 -7.21 56.81
N ARG A 641 39.01 -6.17 57.64
CA ARG A 641 40.14 -5.65 58.42
C ARG A 641 40.65 -6.69 59.41
N ASP A 642 39.75 -7.35 60.13
CA ASP A 642 40.10 -8.35 61.14
C ASP A 642 40.72 -9.62 60.49
N ALA A 643 40.40 -9.89 59.21
CA ALA A 643 41.04 -10.90 58.38
C ALA A 643 42.41 -10.46 57.79
N GLY A 644 42.84 -9.21 58.02
CA GLY A 644 44.09 -8.65 57.51
C GLY A 644 44.04 -8.20 56.04
N GLU A 645 42.86 -8.15 55.42
CA GLU A 645 42.68 -7.80 54.01
C GLU A 645 42.58 -6.28 53.76
N LEU A 646 42.40 -5.47 54.81
CA LEU A 646 42.27 -4.00 54.72
C LEU A 646 43.08 -3.28 55.81
N GLY A 647 43.60 -2.08 55.48
CA GLY A 647 44.26 -1.18 56.44
C GLY A 647 43.28 -0.44 57.36
N SER A 648 43.79 0.15 58.45
CA SER A 648 43.00 0.86 59.48
C SER A 648 42.10 1.97 58.93
N ASP A 649 42.51 2.61 57.85
CA ASP A 649 41.87 3.84 57.34
C ASP A 649 40.63 3.56 56.49
N ALA A 650 40.39 2.29 56.13
CA ALA A 650 39.30 1.88 55.24
C ALA A 650 37.89 2.10 55.83
N LEU A 651 37.76 2.23 57.15
CA LEU A 651 36.50 2.46 57.85
C LEU A 651 36.09 3.93 57.90
N THR A 652 37.05 4.85 57.80
CA THR A 652 36.88 6.30 57.97
C THR A 652 35.71 6.88 57.16
N PRO A 653 35.54 6.57 55.86
CA PRO A 653 34.45 7.15 55.06
C PRO A 653 33.06 6.69 55.50
N VAL A 654 32.93 5.43 55.91
CA VAL A 654 31.65 4.83 56.33
C VAL A 654 31.27 5.31 57.74
N GLU A 655 32.25 5.44 58.64
CA GLU A 655 32.05 5.97 59.98
C GLU A 655 31.71 7.47 59.97
N ALA A 656 32.33 8.25 59.08
CA ALA A 656 31.97 9.64 58.85
C ALA A 656 30.53 9.77 58.32
N ALA A 657 30.14 8.94 57.35
CA ALA A 657 28.78 8.92 56.80
C ALA A 657 27.73 8.53 57.86
N LEU A 658 27.99 7.49 58.67
CA LEU A 658 27.11 7.10 59.78
C LEU A 658 26.98 8.20 60.85
N SER A 659 28.07 8.91 61.15
CA SER A 659 28.08 10.03 62.10
C SER A 659 27.27 11.23 61.59
N ALA A 660 27.29 11.49 60.28
CA ALA A 660 26.48 12.54 59.66
C ALA A 660 24.97 12.23 59.75
N PHE A 661 24.56 10.97 59.53
CA PHE A 661 23.18 10.53 59.72
C PHE A 661 22.72 10.59 61.20
N GLY A 662 23.65 10.40 62.15
CA GLY A 662 23.38 10.52 63.59
C GLY A 662 23.02 11.95 64.01
N ARG A 663 23.73 12.96 63.50
CA ARG A 663 23.49 14.39 63.83
C ARG A 663 22.22 14.96 63.22
N MET A 664 21.78 14.45 62.05
CA MET A 664 20.55 14.87 61.40
C MET A 664 19.27 14.54 62.19
N LYS A 665 19.33 13.66 63.19
CA LYS A 665 18.19 13.33 64.08
C LYS A 665 18.03 14.28 65.25
N ASP A 666 19.09 15.02 65.62
CA ASP A 666 19.08 15.93 66.77
C ASP A 666 18.69 17.37 66.39
N GLU A 667 18.64 17.70 65.08
CA GLU A 667 18.26 19.03 64.55
C GLU A 667 16.97 19.04 63.69
N GLY A 668 16.23 17.92 63.63
CA GLY A 668 15.05 17.74 62.78
C GLY A 668 13.72 17.83 63.51
#